data_AF-A0A7K3WX74-F1
#
_entry.id   AF-A0A7K3WX74-F1
#
_cell.length_a   1.000
_cell.length_b   1.000
_cell.length_c   1.000
_cell.angle_alpha   90.00
_cell.angle_beta   90.00
_cell.angle_gamma   90.00
#
_symmetry.space_group_name_H-M   'P 1'
#
loop_
_entity.id
_entity.type
_entity.pdbx_description
1 polymer ?
#
loop_
_entity_poly.entity_id
_entity_poly.type
_entity_poly.pdbx_seq_one_letter_code
_entity_poly.pdbx_strand_id
1 'polypeptide(L)'
;MSVDGWNTLLVLGGIRSGKSEFAESLVADAPTVRYVATAPEGDPEDTEWATRLAAHRARRPGSWTTEETAADPRRLADVIAGAGPNETLLVDDLGGWVTVLLDPAHQPADDTATIAELADAVRASAARLVLVTPEVGLSLVPTTPLGRAFTDALGATNRAVADACDAVVLVVAGQPAWLKPAGPPPQHPAVPAQAGPGQAGAPAVAPGTVNGTAPEESLPEVLTPAVPAAPAPAPATAGADWAAPTMALPMIATGLVIQPGMELPMPDDYAGPQAVDRLATLDVAGGGLGVLERVVGFAGATQGTPTPAPWGSVRVLLLHGDHAGGASAGAVPGESLRRARQARTGKGALARLAAENGASLQVVEAPASAAIEDGPALTAEQVESALRYGWRLAEQAADAGVQLLVLAACGAGTEAAAAAVLAATAGAEPPAVLGRVLTEHGQYDDAAWMVRCAAVRDALHRTRRSPRDAKDILAELGGGDVAVATGLLLGATARRLPVLLDGPVGVAAGMVSRDLAGQARHWCLLPDHGGQPAVRLAADVLGLTPLVDLRLDLGEGATALATLPLLRSALALAAGLPAHPSLRDGEDGGNDEGFAEPEPAGPGPATVEPEPEPEFAEPEPAGPGPTTTGPDEPVSPGRRAD
;
A
#
# COMPACT_ATOMS: atom_id res chain seq x y z
N MET A 1 10.74 -44.62 -12.87
CA MET A 1 9.85 -43.45 -12.96
C MET A 1 9.37 -43.16 -11.54
N SER A 2 9.63 -41.95 -11.05
CA SER A 2 9.21 -41.49 -9.73
C SER A 2 7.68 -41.61 -9.57
N VAL A 3 7.22 -42.07 -8.40
CA VAL A 3 5.80 -42.13 -8.03
C VAL A 3 5.14 -40.74 -8.08
N ASP A 4 5.97 -39.69 -8.02
CA ASP A 4 5.57 -38.29 -7.90
C ASP A 4 5.54 -37.52 -9.24
N GLY A 5 5.88 -38.17 -10.36
CA GLY A 5 5.75 -37.60 -11.72
C GLY A 5 6.87 -36.64 -12.17
N TRP A 6 7.85 -36.31 -11.33
CA TRP A 6 9.02 -35.47 -11.66
C TRP A 6 10.34 -36.22 -11.47
N ASN A 7 11.35 -35.85 -12.27
CA ASN A 7 12.76 -36.25 -12.04
C ASN A 7 13.55 -35.10 -11.41
N THR A 8 13.22 -33.85 -11.74
CA THR A 8 13.85 -32.64 -11.22
C THR A 8 12.82 -31.73 -10.54
N LEU A 9 13.11 -31.31 -9.30
CA LEU A 9 12.25 -30.45 -8.50
C LEU A 9 13.03 -29.28 -7.90
N LEU A 10 12.51 -28.06 -8.10
CA LEU A 10 12.99 -26.87 -7.39
C LEU A 10 12.09 -26.55 -6.19
N VAL A 11 12.69 -26.46 -5.01
CA VAL A 11 12.06 -26.06 -3.74
C VAL A 11 12.51 -24.64 -3.38
N LEU A 12 11.59 -23.69 -3.54
CA LEU A 12 11.74 -22.28 -3.20
C LEU A 12 11.20 -22.02 -1.78
N GLY A 13 11.72 -21.00 -1.10
CA GLY A 13 11.10 -20.52 0.13
C GLY A 13 11.87 -19.43 0.85
N GLY A 14 11.18 -18.69 1.72
CA GLY A 14 11.78 -17.68 2.57
C GLY A 14 12.67 -18.26 3.69
N ILE A 15 13.31 -17.37 4.45
CA ILE A 15 14.05 -17.75 5.67
C ILE A 15 13.07 -18.38 6.67
N ARG A 16 13.44 -19.55 7.23
CA ARG A 16 12.61 -20.31 8.19
C ARG A 16 11.22 -20.70 7.65
N SER A 17 11.08 -20.80 6.33
CA SER A 17 9.83 -21.25 5.70
C SER A 17 9.57 -22.75 5.83
N GLY A 18 10.56 -23.56 6.22
CA GLY A 18 10.47 -25.03 6.22
C GLY A 18 10.95 -25.69 4.91
N LYS A 19 11.57 -24.93 3.99
CA LYS A 19 11.98 -25.43 2.66
C LYS A 19 12.97 -26.61 2.70
N SER A 20 13.95 -26.58 3.60
CA SER A 20 14.94 -27.65 3.72
C SER A 20 14.31 -28.91 4.33
N GLU A 21 13.48 -28.77 5.37
CA GLU A 21 12.74 -29.89 5.96
C GLU A 21 11.80 -30.55 4.95
N PHE A 22 11.11 -29.74 4.14
CA PHE A 22 10.27 -30.22 3.07
C PHE A 22 11.10 -30.97 2.02
N ALA A 23 12.22 -30.42 1.56
CA ALA A 23 13.09 -31.06 0.58
C ALA A 23 13.70 -32.39 1.09
N GLU A 24 14.15 -32.42 2.36
CA GLU A 24 14.64 -33.64 3.03
C GLU A 24 13.57 -34.73 3.06
N SER A 25 12.30 -34.37 3.34
CA SER A 25 11.19 -35.34 3.37
C SER A 25 10.93 -36.03 2.02
N LEU A 26 11.25 -35.37 0.90
CA LEU A 26 11.04 -35.90 -0.46
C LEU A 26 12.08 -36.93 -0.89
N VAL A 27 13.19 -37.02 -0.16
CA VAL A 27 14.30 -37.94 -0.43
C VAL A 27 14.58 -38.90 0.73
N ALA A 28 13.81 -38.80 1.82
CA ALA A 28 14.00 -39.60 3.04
C ALA A 28 13.94 -41.12 2.78
N ASP A 29 13.05 -41.54 1.88
CA ASP A 29 12.85 -42.95 1.53
C ASP A 29 13.76 -43.43 0.38
N ALA A 30 14.64 -42.57 -0.15
CA ALA A 30 15.54 -42.94 -1.22
C ALA A 30 16.67 -43.85 -0.70
N PRO A 31 17.05 -44.91 -1.44
CA PRO A 31 18.03 -45.89 -0.99
C PRO A 31 19.44 -45.29 -0.81
N THR A 32 19.78 -44.29 -1.62
CA THR A 32 21.05 -43.56 -1.57
C THR A 32 20.82 -42.10 -1.89
N VAL A 33 21.20 -41.20 -0.98
CA VAL A 33 21.12 -39.75 -1.18
C VAL A 33 22.51 -39.15 -1.15
N ARG A 34 22.85 -38.42 -2.21
CA ARG A 34 24.01 -37.55 -2.27
C ARG A 34 23.59 -36.13 -1.95
N TYR A 35 23.96 -35.67 -0.77
CA TYR A 35 23.75 -34.30 -0.35
C TYR A 35 24.87 -33.42 -0.90
N VAL A 36 24.54 -32.38 -1.65
CA VAL A 36 25.49 -31.47 -2.28
C VAL A 36 25.47 -30.15 -1.53
N ALA A 37 26.53 -29.89 -0.76
CA ALA A 37 26.70 -28.66 0.00
C ALA A 37 27.39 -27.61 -0.89
N THR A 38 26.77 -26.45 -1.00
CA THR A 38 27.15 -25.37 -1.92
C THR A 38 27.64 -24.12 -1.19
N ALA A 39 27.33 -23.97 0.10
CA ALA A 39 27.80 -22.86 0.90
C ALA A 39 29.29 -23.02 1.29
N PRO A 40 30.09 -21.95 1.26
CA PRO A 40 31.47 -22.00 1.74
C PRO A 40 31.54 -22.28 3.24
N GLU A 41 32.68 -22.80 3.70
CA GLU A 41 32.99 -22.79 5.14
C GLU A 41 32.96 -21.33 5.61
N GLY A 42 32.06 -21.02 6.53
CA GLY A 42 31.90 -19.64 7.02
C GLY A 42 33.08 -19.21 7.89
N ASP A 43 33.08 -17.94 8.28
CA ASP A 43 34.08 -17.40 9.20
C ASP A 43 34.14 -18.25 10.49
N PRO A 44 35.32 -18.78 10.88
CA PRO A 44 35.47 -19.53 12.12
C PRO A 44 35.00 -18.78 13.38
N GLU A 45 34.93 -17.45 13.33
CA GLU A 45 34.45 -16.60 14.42
C GLU A 45 32.90 -16.42 14.41
N ASP A 46 32.21 -16.79 13.32
CA ASP A 46 30.74 -16.80 13.25
C ASP A 46 30.16 -18.07 13.90
N THR A 47 30.10 -18.03 15.23
CA THR A 47 29.53 -19.09 16.06
C THR A 47 28.06 -19.37 15.76
N GLU A 48 27.30 -18.40 15.24
CA GLU A 48 25.89 -18.59 14.88
C GLU A 48 25.75 -19.41 13.60
N TRP A 49 26.55 -19.10 12.58
CA TRP A 49 26.63 -19.88 11.34
C TRP A 49 27.12 -21.31 11.59
N ALA A 50 28.19 -21.47 12.39
CA ALA A 50 28.73 -22.78 12.75
C ALA A 50 27.69 -23.66 13.46
N THR A 51 26.87 -23.07 14.34
CA THR A 51 25.78 -23.77 15.04
C THR A 51 24.68 -24.22 14.07
N ARG A 52 24.33 -23.39 13.08
CA ARG A 52 23.34 -23.74 12.05
C ARG A 52 23.84 -24.87 11.14
N LEU A 53 25.10 -24.83 10.74
CA LEU A 53 25.72 -25.89 9.93
C LEU A 53 25.78 -27.22 10.71
N ALA A 54 26.12 -27.17 12.00
CA ALA A 54 26.12 -28.35 12.88
C ALA A 54 24.71 -28.95 13.04
N ALA A 55 23.68 -28.12 13.26
CA ALA A 55 22.30 -28.57 13.34
C ALA A 55 21.84 -29.22 12.03
N HIS A 56 22.21 -28.65 10.89
CA HIS A 56 21.85 -29.20 9.59
C HIS A 56 22.59 -30.51 9.27
N ARG A 57 23.86 -30.65 9.67
CA ARG A 57 24.61 -31.91 9.60
C ARG A 57 24.00 -33.00 10.50
N ALA A 58 23.57 -32.64 11.72
CA ALA A 58 23.00 -33.58 12.69
C ALA A 58 21.62 -34.15 12.29
N ARG A 59 20.87 -33.45 11.43
CA ARG A 59 19.57 -33.92 10.92
C ARG A 59 19.69 -35.00 9.83
N ARG A 60 20.86 -35.15 9.22
CA ARG A 60 21.05 -36.06 8.08
C ARG A 60 21.28 -37.50 8.56
N PRO A 61 20.60 -38.49 7.97
CA PRO A 61 20.93 -39.90 8.20
C PRO A 61 22.39 -40.20 7.85
N GLY A 62 23.07 -41.00 8.67
CA GLY A 62 24.46 -41.40 8.40
C GLY A 62 24.67 -42.23 7.13
N SER A 63 23.58 -42.65 6.46
CA SER A 63 23.60 -43.31 5.16
C SER A 63 23.78 -42.34 3.98
N TRP A 64 23.68 -41.03 4.20
CA TRP A 64 23.84 -40.02 3.15
C TRP A 64 25.32 -39.69 2.93
N THR A 65 25.72 -39.53 1.67
CA THR A 65 27.06 -39.03 1.32
C THR A 65 27.00 -37.52 1.10
N THR A 66 27.96 -36.77 1.64
CA THR A 66 28.06 -35.31 1.42
C THR A 66 29.16 -35.00 0.42
N GLU A 67 28.87 -34.18 -0.59
CA GLU A 67 29.84 -33.62 -1.53
C GLU A 67 29.83 -32.09 -1.42
N GLU A 68 30.98 -31.48 -1.15
CA GLU A 68 31.13 -30.03 -0.99
C GLU A 68 31.61 -29.42 -2.30
N THR A 69 30.91 -28.38 -2.79
CA THR A 69 31.12 -27.79 -4.12
C THR A 69 31.48 -26.31 -4.07
N ALA A 70 31.53 -25.71 -2.87
CA ALA A 70 31.70 -24.27 -2.68
C ALA A 70 33.05 -23.70 -3.19
N ALA A 71 34.06 -24.54 -3.41
CA ALA A 71 35.39 -24.11 -3.88
C ALA A 71 35.44 -23.79 -5.39
N ASP A 72 34.48 -24.30 -6.17
CA ASP A 72 34.41 -24.08 -7.62
C ASP A 72 32.93 -24.10 -8.07
N PRO A 73 32.35 -22.95 -8.50
CA PRO A 73 30.96 -22.89 -8.94
C PRO A 73 30.59 -23.87 -10.05
N ARG A 74 31.56 -24.25 -10.91
CA ARG A 74 31.34 -25.22 -12.00
C ARG A 74 31.19 -26.65 -11.50
N ARG A 75 31.75 -26.95 -10.32
CA ARG A 75 31.70 -28.28 -9.71
C ARG A 75 30.28 -28.76 -9.49
N LEU A 76 29.34 -27.86 -9.16
CA LEU A 76 27.94 -28.22 -8.97
C LEU A 76 27.33 -28.80 -10.27
N ALA A 77 27.58 -28.14 -11.41
CA ALA A 77 27.09 -28.61 -12.71
C ALA A 77 27.73 -29.96 -13.08
N ASP A 78 29.02 -30.15 -12.83
CA ASP A 78 29.72 -31.42 -13.07
C ASP A 78 29.14 -32.59 -12.24
N VAL A 79 28.83 -32.32 -10.96
CA VAL A 79 28.23 -33.33 -10.06
C VAL A 79 26.85 -33.74 -10.53
N ILE A 80 26.03 -32.77 -10.97
CA ILE A 80 24.69 -33.03 -11.53
C ILE A 80 24.81 -33.81 -12.85
N ALA A 81 25.69 -33.40 -13.76
CA ALA A 81 25.89 -34.05 -15.05
C ALA A 81 26.47 -35.47 -14.94
N GLY A 82 27.29 -35.73 -13.94
CA GLY A 82 27.90 -37.04 -13.68
C GLY A 82 27.00 -38.03 -12.94
N ALA A 83 25.83 -37.61 -12.46
CA ALA A 83 24.94 -38.44 -11.67
C ALA A 83 24.18 -39.46 -12.53
N GLY A 84 24.22 -40.74 -12.12
CA GLY A 84 23.51 -41.81 -12.82
C GLY A 84 22.00 -41.82 -12.55
N PRO A 85 21.20 -42.53 -13.38
CA PRO A 85 19.73 -42.53 -13.29
C PRO A 85 19.14 -43.16 -12.03
N ASN A 86 19.95 -43.88 -11.25
CA ASN A 86 19.54 -44.51 -9.99
C ASN A 86 19.97 -43.70 -8.76
N GLU A 87 20.62 -42.55 -8.95
CA GLU A 87 21.08 -41.70 -7.86
C GLU A 87 20.01 -40.66 -7.49
N THR A 88 20.00 -40.26 -6.22
CA THR A 88 19.19 -39.14 -5.73
C THR A 88 20.11 -38.07 -5.18
N LEU A 89 19.98 -36.86 -5.72
CA LEU A 89 20.77 -35.69 -5.33
C LEU A 89 19.87 -34.68 -4.61
N LEU A 90 20.35 -34.16 -3.48
CA LEU A 90 19.75 -33.04 -2.78
C LEU A 90 20.77 -31.90 -2.70
N VAL A 91 20.51 -30.80 -3.41
CA VAL A 91 21.34 -29.59 -3.40
C VAL A 91 20.70 -28.60 -2.42
N ASP A 92 21.40 -28.23 -1.34
CA ASP A 92 20.91 -27.25 -0.35
C ASP A 92 22.07 -26.34 0.11
N ASP A 93 22.11 -25.04 -0.24
CA ASP A 93 21.17 -24.31 -1.12
C ASP A 93 21.88 -23.54 -2.26
N LEU A 94 21.13 -23.22 -3.31
CA LEU A 94 21.64 -22.38 -4.39
C LEU A 94 21.95 -20.94 -3.93
N GLY A 95 21.47 -20.51 -2.75
CA GLY A 95 21.85 -19.23 -2.16
C GLY A 95 23.35 -19.18 -1.85
N GLY A 96 23.88 -20.21 -1.19
CA GLY A 96 25.31 -20.38 -0.93
C GLY A 96 26.14 -20.57 -2.20
N TRP A 97 25.57 -21.14 -3.27
CA TRP A 97 26.24 -21.22 -4.56
C TRP A 97 26.37 -19.83 -5.22
N VAL A 98 25.31 -19.02 -5.19
CA VAL A 98 25.31 -17.66 -5.74
C VAL A 98 26.30 -16.75 -5.01
N THR A 99 26.53 -16.94 -3.70
CA THR A 99 27.55 -16.12 -3.00
C THR A 99 28.96 -16.35 -3.55
N VAL A 100 29.27 -17.54 -4.06
CA VAL A 100 30.57 -17.85 -4.68
C VAL A 100 30.69 -17.25 -6.08
N LEU A 101 29.57 -17.05 -6.80
CA LEU A 101 29.55 -16.35 -8.09
C LEU A 101 29.78 -14.84 -7.98
N LEU A 102 29.50 -14.25 -6.82
CA LEU A 102 29.66 -12.81 -6.61
C LEU A 102 31.12 -12.47 -6.35
N ASP A 103 31.77 -11.81 -7.31
CA ASP A 103 33.08 -11.17 -7.11
C ASP A 103 32.91 -9.67 -6.77
N PRO A 104 33.27 -9.23 -5.55
CA PRO A 104 33.24 -7.81 -5.17
C PRO A 104 34.11 -6.92 -6.06
N ALA A 105 35.13 -7.45 -6.72
CA ALA A 105 36.02 -6.70 -7.61
C ALA A 105 35.43 -6.46 -9.02
N HIS A 106 34.34 -7.16 -9.40
CA HIS A 106 33.76 -7.12 -10.74
C HIS A 106 32.24 -6.98 -10.72
N GLN A 107 31.72 -5.84 -10.21
CA GLN A 107 30.28 -5.55 -10.24
C GLN A 107 29.88 -4.71 -11.47
N PRO A 108 28.73 -5.02 -12.12
CA PRO A 108 27.80 -6.10 -11.79
C PRO A 108 28.34 -7.49 -12.18
N ALA A 109 28.25 -8.45 -11.25
CA ALA A 109 28.71 -9.82 -11.42
C ALA A 109 27.57 -10.69 -11.96
N ASP A 110 27.24 -10.51 -13.23
CA ASP A 110 26.20 -11.28 -13.92
C ASP A 110 26.84 -12.48 -14.64
N ASP A 111 27.36 -13.48 -13.90
CA ASP A 111 27.93 -14.72 -14.48
C ASP A 111 26.83 -15.64 -15.03
N THR A 112 26.11 -15.10 -16.00
CA THR A 112 24.98 -15.71 -16.72
C THR A 112 25.39 -16.98 -17.47
N ALA A 113 26.67 -17.09 -17.86
CA ALA A 113 27.20 -18.29 -18.50
C ALA A 113 27.20 -19.46 -17.52
N THR A 114 27.72 -19.28 -16.29
CA THR A 114 27.74 -20.33 -15.27
C THR A 114 26.33 -20.69 -14.79
N ILE A 115 25.39 -19.72 -14.73
CA ILE A 115 23.97 -19.99 -14.46
C ILE A 115 23.33 -20.84 -15.57
N ALA A 116 23.64 -20.54 -16.84
CA ALA A 116 23.13 -21.31 -17.97
C ALA A 116 23.70 -22.75 -17.98
N GLU A 117 24.99 -22.92 -17.69
CA GLU A 117 25.64 -24.23 -17.54
C GLU A 117 24.96 -25.08 -16.45
N LEU A 118 24.62 -24.48 -15.30
CA LEU A 118 23.87 -25.16 -14.24
C LEU A 118 22.47 -25.58 -14.72
N ALA A 119 21.72 -24.67 -15.36
CA ALA A 119 20.38 -24.96 -15.86
C ALA A 119 20.39 -26.07 -16.92
N ASP A 120 21.39 -26.10 -17.79
CA ASP A 120 21.57 -27.17 -18.79
C ASP A 120 21.89 -28.51 -18.14
N ALA A 121 22.75 -28.53 -17.10
CA ALA A 121 23.04 -29.74 -16.33
C ALA A 121 21.78 -30.27 -15.61
N VAL A 122 20.97 -29.39 -15.00
CA VAL A 122 19.69 -29.75 -14.38
C VAL A 122 18.75 -30.37 -15.42
N ARG A 123 18.60 -29.71 -16.58
CA ARG A 123 17.71 -30.16 -17.66
C ARG A 123 18.13 -31.51 -18.26
N ALA A 124 19.43 -31.78 -18.32
CA ALA A 124 19.98 -33.03 -18.87
C ALA A 124 20.10 -34.16 -17.83
N SER A 125 19.88 -33.87 -16.54
CA SER A 125 20.09 -34.84 -15.46
C SER A 125 19.14 -36.03 -15.57
N ALA A 126 19.71 -37.24 -15.52
CA ALA A 126 18.96 -38.48 -15.47
C ALA A 126 18.64 -38.93 -14.04
N ALA A 127 19.28 -38.32 -13.03
CA ALA A 127 19.10 -38.62 -11.62
C ALA A 127 17.83 -37.99 -11.03
N ARG A 128 17.38 -38.47 -9.87
CA ARG A 128 16.35 -37.78 -9.09
C ARG A 128 16.99 -36.59 -8.39
N LEU A 129 16.65 -35.37 -8.78
CA LEU A 129 17.31 -34.15 -8.30
C LEU A 129 16.31 -33.23 -7.60
N VAL A 130 16.63 -32.87 -6.35
CA VAL A 130 15.92 -31.84 -5.57
C VAL A 130 16.88 -30.69 -5.33
N LEU A 131 16.52 -29.49 -5.78
CA LEU A 131 17.29 -28.27 -5.55
C LEU A 131 16.55 -27.37 -4.57
N VAL A 132 17.24 -26.93 -3.53
CA VAL A 132 16.71 -25.97 -2.55
C VAL A 132 17.32 -24.61 -2.82
N THR A 133 16.49 -23.58 -2.85
CA THR A 133 16.97 -22.21 -3.03
C THR A 133 16.13 -21.23 -2.20
N PRO A 134 16.73 -20.19 -1.61
CA PRO A 134 15.97 -19.12 -0.99
C PRO A 134 15.25 -18.27 -2.05
N GLU A 135 14.02 -17.85 -1.75
CA GLU A 135 13.29 -16.88 -2.56
C GLU A 135 13.32 -15.51 -1.88
N VAL A 136 14.42 -14.78 -2.11
CA VAL A 136 14.66 -13.48 -1.47
C VAL A 136 13.97 -12.32 -2.21
N GLY A 137 13.45 -12.54 -3.42
CA GLY A 137 12.71 -11.53 -4.18
C GLY A 137 11.37 -11.17 -3.54
N LEU A 138 10.88 -11.99 -2.61
CA LEU A 138 9.70 -11.72 -1.80
C LEU A 138 10.01 -10.93 -0.51
N SER A 139 11.28 -10.57 -0.28
CA SER A 139 11.75 -9.75 0.85
C SER A 139 11.93 -8.28 0.44
N LEU A 140 12.26 -7.43 1.41
CA LEU A 140 12.68 -6.05 1.14
C LEU A 140 13.90 -6.02 0.21
N VAL A 141 13.94 -5.02 -0.69
CA VAL A 141 15.10 -4.77 -1.55
C VAL A 141 16.33 -4.48 -0.68
N PRO A 142 17.46 -5.21 -0.82
CA PRO A 142 18.62 -4.97 0.02
C PRO A 142 19.18 -3.54 -0.12
N THR A 143 19.56 -2.96 1.02
CA THR A 143 20.09 -1.59 1.07
C THR A 143 21.54 -1.50 0.58
N THR A 144 22.30 -2.60 0.65
CA THR A 144 23.69 -2.66 0.18
C THR A 144 23.77 -3.03 -1.31
N PRO A 145 24.72 -2.46 -2.08
CA PRO A 145 24.96 -2.86 -3.47
C PRO A 145 25.21 -4.37 -3.62
N LEU A 146 25.99 -4.96 -2.71
CA LEU A 146 26.24 -6.40 -2.67
C LEU A 146 24.96 -7.20 -2.43
N GLY A 147 24.08 -6.73 -1.56
CA GLY A 147 22.78 -7.36 -1.33
C GLY A 147 21.89 -7.32 -2.57
N ARG A 148 21.84 -6.18 -3.29
CA ARG A 148 21.08 -6.09 -4.55
C ARG A 148 21.65 -7.01 -5.61
N ALA A 149 22.97 -7.00 -5.80
CA ALA A 149 23.66 -7.92 -6.72
C ALA A 149 23.35 -9.40 -6.38
N PHE A 150 23.34 -9.75 -5.09
CA PHE A 150 22.94 -11.09 -4.64
C PHE A 150 21.47 -11.40 -4.96
N THR A 151 20.54 -10.49 -4.67
CA THR A 151 19.12 -10.66 -4.98
C THR A 151 18.88 -10.81 -6.48
N ASP A 152 19.53 -10.00 -7.31
CA ASP A 152 19.40 -10.02 -8.76
C ASP A 152 19.99 -11.33 -9.34
N ALA A 153 21.19 -11.73 -8.90
CA ALA A 153 21.84 -12.97 -9.32
C ALA A 153 21.07 -14.22 -8.88
N LEU A 154 20.56 -14.23 -7.64
CA LEU A 154 19.74 -15.33 -7.13
C LEU A 154 18.39 -15.39 -7.86
N GLY A 155 17.77 -14.25 -8.17
CA GLY A 155 16.56 -14.20 -8.99
C GLY A 155 16.78 -14.66 -10.43
N ALA A 156 17.93 -14.37 -11.05
CA ALA A 156 18.31 -14.91 -12.35
C ALA A 156 18.51 -16.43 -12.28
N THR A 157 19.19 -16.93 -11.24
CA THR A 157 19.42 -18.36 -10.99
C THR A 157 18.11 -19.11 -10.76
N ASN A 158 17.25 -18.61 -9.88
CA ASN A 158 15.95 -19.23 -9.56
C ASN A 158 15.08 -19.37 -10.82
N ARG A 159 15.03 -18.35 -11.68
CA ARG A 159 14.30 -18.41 -12.96
C ARG A 159 14.86 -19.46 -13.90
N ALA A 160 16.18 -19.46 -14.13
CA ALA A 160 16.82 -20.40 -15.05
C ALA A 160 16.66 -21.87 -14.59
N VAL A 161 16.80 -22.13 -13.29
CA VAL A 161 16.63 -23.48 -12.72
C VAL A 161 15.16 -23.89 -12.69
N ALA A 162 14.23 -22.98 -12.39
CA ALA A 162 12.78 -23.26 -12.44
C ALA A 162 12.33 -23.67 -13.86
N ASP A 163 12.88 -23.03 -14.89
CA ASP A 163 12.62 -23.37 -16.29
C ASP A 163 13.21 -24.73 -16.70
N ALA A 164 14.30 -25.14 -16.06
CA ALA A 164 14.95 -26.43 -16.29
C ALA A 164 14.30 -27.60 -15.53
N CYS A 165 13.70 -27.36 -14.35
CA CYS A 165 13.07 -28.39 -13.54
C CYS A 165 11.69 -28.83 -14.08
N ASP A 166 11.32 -30.08 -13.85
CA ASP A 166 9.99 -30.61 -14.20
C ASP A 166 8.89 -29.98 -13.34
N ALA A 167 9.20 -29.76 -12.05
CA ALA A 167 8.28 -29.19 -11.09
C ALA A 167 8.94 -28.12 -10.20
N VAL A 168 8.12 -27.21 -9.69
CA VAL A 168 8.55 -26.10 -8.84
C VAL A 168 7.53 -25.93 -7.72
N VAL A 169 8.01 -25.83 -6.49
CA VAL A 169 7.21 -25.65 -5.28
C VAL A 169 7.76 -24.51 -4.44
N LEU A 170 6.88 -23.64 -3.96
CA LEU A 170 7.18 -22.58 -3.00
C LEU A 170 6.68 -23.01 -1.62
N VAL A 171 7.57 -23.06 -0.64
CA VAL A 171 7.23 -23.40 0.74
C VAL A 171 7.04 -22.11 1.55
N VAL A 172 5.87 -21.97 2.18
CA VAL A 172 5.51 -20.82 3.01
C VAL A 172 4.93 -21.32 4.33
N ALA A 173 5.54 -20.95 5.46
CA ALA A 173 5.12 -21.39 6.79
C ALA A 173 4.95 -22.93 6.93
N GLY A 174 5.85 -23.69 6.29
CA GLY A 174 5.85 -25.15 6.26
C GLY A 174 4.85 -25.76 5.27
N GLN A 175 4.10 -24.93 4.53
CA GLN A 175 3.08 -25.38 3.57
C GLN A 175 3.61 -25.29 2.13
N PRO A 176 3.57 -26.39 1.34
CA PRO A 176 3.98 -26.38 -0.05
C PRO A 176 2.89 -25.82 -0.98
N ALA A 177 3.25 -24.85 -1.82
CA ALA A 177 2.44 -24.32 -2.91
C ALA A 177 3.10 -24.63 -4.26
N TRP A 178 2.46 -25.48 -5.07
CA TRP A 178 3.01 -25.89 -6.36
C TRP A 178 2.87 -24.79 -7.42
N LEU A 179 3.99 -24.26 -7.90
CA LEU A 179 4.04 -23.23 -8.95
C LEU A 179 4.06 -23.84 -10.35
N LYS A 180 4.76 -24.97 -10.50
CA LYS A 180 4.83 -25.77 -11.74
C LYS A 180 4.52 -27.22 -11.36
N PRO A 181 3.33 -27.74 -11.67
CA PRO A 181 3.00 -29.14 -11.45
C PRO A 181 3.67 -30.02 -12.51
N ALA A 182 3.97 -31.27 -12.17
CA ALA A 182 4.54 -32.23 -13.12
C ALA A 182 3.50 -32.63 -14.19
N GLY A 183 3.64 -32.10 -15.41
CA GLY A 183 2.77 -32.37 -16.57
C GLY A 183 3.28 -31.66 -17.84
N PRO A 184 2.89 -32.10 -19.06
CA PRO A 184 3.46 -31.55 -20.30
C PRO A 184 3.10 -30.06 -20.42
N PRO A 185 4.06 -29.20 -20.84
CA PRO A 185 3.95 -27.77 -20.64
C PRO A 185 2.78 -27.17 -21.45
N PRO A 186 1.94 -26.30 -20.87
CA PRO A 186 1.08 -25.43 -21.65
C PRO A 186 1.97 -24.48 -22.47
N GLN A 187 1.72 -24.41 -23.79
CA GLN A 187 2.36 -23.45 -24.67
C GLN A 187 1.87 -22.03 -24.30
N HIS A 188 2.69 -21.29 -23.56
CA HIS A 188 2.44 -19.87 -23.35
C HIS A 188 2.88 -19.08 -24.60
N PRO A 189 2.06 -18.14 -25.10
CA PRO A 189 2.44 -17.31 -26.24
C PRO A 189 3.62 -16.41 -25.87
N ALA A 190 4.63 -16.37 -26.74
CA ALA A 190 5.81 -15.55 -26.57
C ALA A 190 5.45 -14.06 -26.49
N VAL A 191 6.02 -13.36 -25.49
CA VAL A 191 6.01 -11.91 -25.39
C VAL A 191 6.85 -11.35 -26.55
N PRO A 192 6.33 -10.46 -27.42
CA PRO A 192 7.14 -9.89 -28.48
C PRO A 192 8.24 -8.99 -27.89
N ALA A 193 9.48 -9.22 -28.32
CA ALA A 193 10.61 -8.36 -28.01
C ALA A 193 10.33 -6.91 -28.45
N GLN A 194 10.61 -5.95 -27.57
CA GLN A 194 10.55 -4.52 -27.90
C GLN A 194 11.54 -4.21 -29.02
N ALA A 195 11.03 -3.73 -30.15
CA ALA A 195 11.83 -3.21 -31.25
C ALA A 195 12.47 -1.87 -30.86
N GLY A 196 13.77 -1.73 -31.14
CA GLY A 196 14.52 -0.48 -30.96
C GLY A 196 14.01 0.67 -31.85
N PRO A 197 14.51 1.90 -31.62
CA PRO A 197 13.94 3.11 -32.22
C PRO A 197 14.20 3.16 -33.73
N GLY A 198 13.16 2.82 -34.50
CA GLY A 198 13.11 2.97 -35.95
C GLY A 198 12.73 4.40 -36.35
N GLN A 199 13.61 5.02 -37.13
CA GLN A 199 13.43 6.32 -37.77
C GLN A 199 12.17 6.34 -38.66
N ALA A 200 11.34 7.37 -38.49
CA ALA A 200 10.17 7.63 -39.33
C ALA A 200 10.49 8.66 -40.43
N GLY A 201 10.04 8.38 -41.66
CA GLY A 201 9.88 9.32 -42.77
C GLY A 201 10.11 8.62 -44.12
N ALA A 202 9.21 8.60 -45.11
CA ALA A 202 7.90 9.19 -45.33
C ALA A 202 7.24 8.43 -46.52
N PRO A 203 5.90 8.38 -46.68
CA PRO A 203 5.31 7.89 -47.92
C PRO A 203 4.99 9.03 -48.89
N ALA A 204 5.22 8.74 -50.17
CA ALA A 204 5.01 9.61 -51.32
C ALA A 204 3.51 9.82 -51.64
N VAL A 205 3.18 11.04 -52.04
CA VAL A 205 1.85 11.43 -52.55
C VAL A 205 1.85 11.32 -54.07
N ALA A 206 0.86 10.63 -54.63
CA ALA A 206 0.50 10.68 -56.05
C ALA A 206 -0.84 11.42 -56.23
N PRO A 207 -1.03 12.22 -57.30
CA PRO A 207 -2.21 13.06 -57.46
C PRO A 207 -3.36 12.31 -58.14
N GLY A 208 -4.53 12.31 -57.51
CA GLY A 208 -5.78 11.79 -58.06
C GLY A 208 -6.85 12.89 -58.13
N THR A 209 -7.32 13.14 -59.34
CA THR A 209 -8.28 14.16 -59.77
C THR A 209 -9.64 14.10 -59.09
N VAL A 210 -10.13 15.28 -58.71
CA VAL A 210 -11.49 15.57 -58.22
C VAL A 210 -12.54 15.48 -59.32
N ASN A 211 -13.65 14.79 -59.04
CA ASN A 211 -14.99 15.08 -59.56
C ASN A 211 -16.06 14.30 -58.78
N GLY A 212 -17.07 14.99 -58.27
CA GLY A 212 -18.34 14.37 -57.84
C GLY A 212 -18.86 14.85 -56.48
N THR A 213 -19.78 15.81 -56.52
CA THR A 213 -20.67 16.25 -55.44
C THR A 213 -21.64 15.15 -54.97
N ALA A 214 -21.74 14.91 -53.65
CA ALA A 214 -22.93 14.45 -52.90
C ALA A 214 -22.67 14.55 -51.37
N PRO A 215 -23.70 14.39 -50.51
CA PRO A 215 -24.44 15.42 -49.77
C PRO A 215 -23.88 15.72 -48.36
N GLU A 216 -24.26 16.86 -47.79
CA GLU A 216 -24.04 17.22 -46.38
C GLU A 216 -24.75 16.23 -45.44
N GLU A 217 -24.00 15.32 -44.82
CA GLU A 217 -24.47 14.55 -43.67
C GLU A 217 -24.38 15.44 -42.42
N SER A 218 -25.54 15.83 -41.90
CA SER A 218 -25.69 16.48 -40.60
C SER A 218 -25.29 15.51 -39.49
N LEU A 219 -24.29 15.90 -38.68
CA LEU A 219 -23.94 15.20 -37.45
C LEU A 219 -25.13 15.20 -36.47
N PRO A 220 -25.35 14.11 -35.72
CA PRO A 220 -26.45 14.05 -34.75
C PRO A 220 -26.26 15.10 -33.65
N GLU A 221 -27.34 15.80 -33.35
CA GLU A 221 -27.42 16.84 -32.32
C GLU A 221 -27.12 16.24 -30.93
N VAL A 222 -26.03 16.67 -30.31
CA VAL A 222 -25.68 16.30 -28.93
C VAL A 222 -26.56 17.13 -27.99
N LEU A 223 -27.63 16.51 -27.50
CA LEU A 223 -28.48 17.08 -26.47
C LEU A 223 -27.75 17.02 -25.11
N THR A 224 -27.19 18.15 -24.67
CA THR A 224 -26.80 18.36 -23.26
C THR A 224 -28.06 18.45 -22.39
N PRO A 225 -28.18 17.69 -21.28
CA PRO A 225 -29.28 17.89 -20.33
C PRO A 225 -29.18 19.25 -19.67
N ALA A 226 -30.30 19.96 -19.55
CA ALA A 226 -30.38 21.23 -18.85
C ALA A 226 -30.22 21.03 -17.33
N VAL A 227 -29.26 21.74 -16.75
CA VAL A 227 -29.10 21.88 -15.29
C VAL A 227 -30.30 22.66 -14.74
N PRO A 228 -30.98 22.22 -13.66
CA PRO A 228 -32.02 23.02 -13.04
C PRO A 228 -31.44 24.34 -12.53
N ALA A 229 -32.07 25.45 -12.86
CA ALA A 229 -31.65 26.77 -12.40
C ALA A 229 -31.63 26.84 -10.87
N ALA A 230 -30.51 27.28 -10.30
CA ALA A 230 -30.39 27.56 -8.87
C ALA A 230 -31.42 28.62 -8.44
N PRO A 231 -32.01 28.50 -7.23
CA PRO A 231 -32.93 29.51 -6.73
C PRO A 231 -32.20 30.84 -6.50
N ALA A 232 -32.84 31.94 -6.91
CA ALA A 232 -32.31 33.29 -6.83
C ALA A 232 -32.03 33.70 -5.37
N PRO A 233 -30.89 34.39 -5.10
CA PRO A 233 -30.61 34.90 -3.77
C PRO A 233 -31.53 36.08 -3.42
N ALA A 234 -32.03 36.09 -2.18
CA ALA A 234 -32.78 37.21 -1.63
C ALA A 234 -31.91 38.48 -1.56
N PRO A 235 -32.48 39.69 -1.73
CA PRO A 235 -31.70 40.91 -1.84
C PRO A 235 -31.07 41.32 -0.50
N ALA A 236 -29.76 41.47 -0.49
CA ALA A 236 -29.02 42.10 0.60
C ALA A 236 -29.11 43.63 0.49
N THR A 237 -29.64 44.27 1.53
CA THR A 237 -29.61 45.73 1.71
C THR A 237 -28.20 46.21 1.98
N ALA A 238 -27.78 47.22 1.21
CA ALA A 238 -26.52 47.93 1.35
C ALA A 238 -26.50 48.79 2.64
N GLY A 239 -25.38 48.74 3.35
CA GLY A 239 -25.02 49.65 4.43
C GLY A 239 -23.50 49.62 4.61
N ALA A 240 -22.87 50.77 4.41
CA ALA A 240 -21.43 50.98 4.35
C ALA A 240 -20.74 51.03 5.72
N ASP A 241 -19.41 51.03 5.63
CA ASP A 241 -18.42 51.54 6.57
C ASP A 241 -17.76 50.62 7.62
N TRP A 242 -16.44 50.76 7.59
CA TRP A 242 -15.35 50.16 8.34
C TRP A 242 -15.19 50.87 9.69
N ALA A 243 -15.02 50.10 10.77
CA ALA A 243 -14.14 50.38 11.93
C ALA A 243 -14.51 49.45 13.10
N ALA A 244 -13.55 48.64 13.55
CA ALA A 244 -13.58 47.89 14.80
C ALA A 244 -13.56 48.84 16.03
N PRO A 245 -13.65 48.41 17.32
CA PRO A 245 -13.70 47.03 17.85
C PRO A 245 -14.74 46.82 19.00
N THR A 246 -14.69 45.63 19.60
CA THR A 246 -15.22 45.27 20.94
C THR A 246 -16.65 44.73 20.98
N MET A 247 -16.76 43.41 21.14
CA MET A 247 -17.16 42.79 22.40
C MET A 247 -16.75 41.32 22.33
N ALA A 248 -15.65 41.02 23.01
CA ALA A 248 -15.31 39.66 23.38
C ALA A 248 -16.48 39.04 24.14
N LEU A 249 -16.88 37.85 23.72
CA LEU A 249 -17.61 36.90 24.54
C LEU A 249 -16.80 35.60 24.59
N PRO A 250 -16.87 34.89 25.71
CA PRO A 250 -15.70 34.33 26.36
C PRO A 250 -15.15 33.12 25.62
N MET A 251 -13.83 33.11 25.59
CA MET A 251 -12.94 31.96 25.62
C MET A 251 -13.51 30.86 26.54
N ILE A 252 -14.35 29.98 25.99
CA ILE A 252 -14.35 28.60 26.46
C ILE A 252 -13.12 28.02 25.79
N ALA A 253 -12.03 27.97 26.54
CA ALA A 253 -11.07 26.91 26.38
C ALA A 253 -11.89 25.61 26.44
N THR A 254 -12.27 25.08 25.28
CA THR A 254 -12.69 23.70 25.22
C THR A 254 -11.52 22.95 25.82
N GLY A 255 -11.77 22.19 26.87
CA GLY A 255 -10.81 21.25 27.47
C GLY A 255 -10.52 20.10 26.51
N LEU A 256 -10.32 20.41 25.23
CA LEU A 256 -9.93 19.48 24.18
C LEU A 256 -8.48 19.10 24.47
N VAL A 257 -8.33 17.96 25.13
CA VAL A 257 -7.06 17.31 25.33
C VAL A 257 -6.88 16.33 24.19
N ILE A 258 -6.05 16.69 23.21
CA ILE A 258 -5.64 15.78 22.15
C ILE A 258 -4.59 14.85 22.75
N GLN A 259 -4.81 13.55 22.76
CA GLN A 259 -3.90 12.58 23.37
C GLN A 259 -4.01 11.22 22.67
N PRO A 260 -3.01 10.33 22.82
CA PRO A 260 -3.10 8.98 22.28
C PRO A 260 -4.32 8.22 22.83
N GLY A 261 -4.93 7.39 21.98
CA GLY A 261 -6.08 6.56 22.36
C GLY A 261 -7.42 7.31 22.41
N MET A 262 -7.55 8.44 21.70
CA MET A 262 -8.83 9.12 21.57
C MET A 262 -9.85 8.24 20.83
N GLU A 263 -11.06 8.17 21.37
CA GLU A 263 -12.20 7.58 20.67
C GLU A 263 -12.92 8.65 19.86
N LEU A 264 -12.88 8.49 18.54
CA LEU A 264 -13.58 9.33 17.58
C LEU A 264 -14.63 8.49 16.82
N PRO A 265 -15.67 9.09 16.23
CA PRO A 265 -16.73 8.34 15.58
C PRO A 265 -16.19 7.56 14.37
N MET A 266 -16.74 6.36 14.15
CA MET A 266 -16.57 5.61 12.91
C MET A 266 -17.61 6.06 11.87
N PRO A 267 -17.31 5.96 10.57
CA PRO A 267 -18.34 5.96 9.52
C PRO A 267 -19.36 4.83 9.74
N ASP A 268 -20.50 4.90 9.06
CA ASP A 268 -21.53 3.87 9.17
C ASP A 268 -21.07 2.56 8.50
N ASP A 269 -21.02 1.48 9.29
CA ASP A 269 -20.52 0.17 8.84
C ASP A 269 -21.47 -0.55 7.86
N TYR A 270 -22.74 -0.15 7.77
CA TYR A 270 -23.75 -0.79 6.93
C TYR A 270 -24.04 -0.01 5.65
N ALA A 271 -24.12 1.32 5.75
CA ALA A 271 -24.51 2.17 4.64
C ALA A 271 -23.53 2.09 3.45
N GLY A 272 -22.23 1.96 3.73
CA GLY A 272 -21.21 1.80 2.70
C GLY A 272 -21.39 0.53 1.86
N PRO A 273 -21.38 -0.67 2.48
CA PRO A 273 -21.67 -1.93 1.79
C PRO A 273 -23.01 -1.92 1.06
N GLN A 274 -24.09 -1.43 1.69
CA GLN A 274 -25.41 -1.33 1.05
C GLN A 274 -25.39 -0.41 -0.18
N ALA A 275 -24.62 0.68 -0.14
CA ALA A 275 -24.47 1.56 -1.29
C ALA A 275 -23.77 0.88 -2.47
N VAL A 276 -22.81 -0.01 -2.19
CA VAL A 276 -22.10 -0.82 -3.20
C VAL A 276 -23.01 -1.93 -3.74
N ASP A 277 -23.69 -2.68 -2.87
CA ASP A 277 -24.61 -3.76 -3.28
C ASP A 277 -25.72 -3.23 -4.20
N ARG A 278 -26.22 -2.02 -3.92
CA ARG A 278 -27.22 -1.35 -4.75
C ARG A 278 -26.72 -1.03 -6.17
N LEU A 279 -25.41 -0.89 -6.40
CA LEU A 279 -24.90 -0.62 -7.75
C LEU A 279 -25.24 -1.76 -8.73
N ALA A 280 -25.33 -3.00 -8.24
CA ALA A 280 -25.72 -4.16 -9.05
C ALA A 280 -27.18 -4.12 -9.50
N THR A 281 -28.02 -3.29 -8.86
CA THR A 281 -29.43 -3.16 -9.23
C THR A 281 -29.68 -2.05 -10.23
N LEU A 282 -28.70 -1.17 -10.48
CA LEU A 282 -28.86 -0.01 -11.36
C LEU A 282 -28.95 -0.41 -12.84
N ASP A 283 -29.71 0.37 -13.61
CA ASP A 283 -29.84 0.21 -15.05
C ASP A 283 -28.58 0.68 -15.80
N VAL A 284 -27.54 -0.16 -15.74
CA VAL A 284 -26.25 0.05 -16.41
C VAL A 284 -25.97 -1.14 -17.32
N ALA A 285 -25.67 -0.89 -18.59
CA ALA A 285 -25.49 -1.95 -19.60
C ALA A 285 -24.22 -2.81 -19.43
N GLY A 286 -23.34 -2.50 -18.47
CA GLY A 286 -22.02 -3.12 -18.30
C GLY A 286 -21.71 -3.51 -16.85
N GLY A 287 -20.46 -3.87 -16.58
CA GLY A 287 -20.02 -4.41 -15.28
C GLY A 287 -19.92 -3.41 -14.12
N GLY A 288 -20.65 -2.30 -14.15
CA GLY A 288 -20.70 -1.31 -13.06
C GLY A 288 -19.65 -0.21 -13.14
N LEU A 289 -19.25 0.32 -11.97
CA LEU A 289 -18.36 1.48 -11.84
C LEU A 289 -16.88 1.07 -11.61
N GLY A 290 -16.62 -0.25 -11.49
CA GLY A 290 -15.28 -0.79 -11.31
C GLY A 290 -14.60 -0.26 -10.05
N VAL A 291 -13.38 0.27 -10.17
CA VAL A 291 -12.65 0.82 -9.02
C VAL A 291 -13.40 1.98 -8.33
N LEU A 292 -14.23 2.72 -9.06
CA LEU A 292 -14.98 3.85 -8.52
C LEU A 292 -16.13 3.41 -7.59
N GLU A 293 -16.49 2.14 -7.51
CA GLU A 293 -17.45 1.64 -6.50
C GLU A 293 -16.98 1.95 -5.08
N ARG A 294 -15.67 2.00 -4.85
CA ARG A 294 -15.07 2.40 -3.58
C ARG A 294 -15.46 3.81 -3.14
N VAL A 295 -15.62 4.75 -4.09
CA VAL A 295 -16.06 6.12 -3.74
C VAL A 295 -17.51 6.13 -3.31
N VAL A 296 -18.35 5.27 -3.92
CA VAL A 296 -19.75 5.12 -3.55
C VAL A 296 -19.87 4.52 -2.15
N GLY A 297 -19.13 3.45 -1.86
CA GLY A 297 -19.10 2.85 -0.52
C GLY A 297 -18.59 3.82 0.55
N PHE A 298 -17.50 4.53 0.28
CA PHE A 298 -16.96 5.54 1.19
C PHE A 298 -17.94 6.70 1.44
N ALA A 299 -18.58 7.23 0.38
CA ALA A 299 -19.59 8.26 0.51
C ALA A 299 -20.83 7.76 1.25
N GLY A 300 -21.25 6.52 1.01
CA GLY A 300 -22.39 5.89 1.70
C GLY A 300 -22.12 5.76 3.19
N ALA A 301 -20.95 5.27 3.58
CA ALA A 301 -20.53 5.14 4.97
C ALA A 301 -20.42 6.51 5.68
N THR A 302 -19.83 7.51 5.02
CA THR A 302 -19.61 8.84 5.62
C THR A 302 -20.87 9.71 5.66
N GLN A 303 -21.83 9.47 4.76
CA GLN A 303 -23.14 10.13 4.76
C GLN A 303 -24.22 9.34 5.52
N GLY A 304 -23.95 8.09 5.90
CA GLY A 304 -24.90 7.22 6.60
C GLY A 304 -26.11 6.85 5.76
N THR A 305 -25.93 6.65 4.44
CA THR A 305 -27.03 6.31 3.52
C THR A 305 -26.58 5.35 2.41
N PRO A 306 -27.43 4.38 1.99
CA PRO A 306 -27.16 3.53 0.82
C PRO A 306 -27.27 4.28 -0.52
N THR A 307 -27.78 5.52 -0.52
CA THR A 307 -27.93 6.38 -1.71
C THR A 307 -27.13 7.69 -1.51
N PRO A 308 -25.79 7.62 -1.48
CA PRO A 308 -24.97 8.79 -1.21
C PRO A 308 -25.11 9.86 -2.29
N ALA A 309 -25.23 11.11 -1.86
CA ALA A 309 -25.28 12.26 -2.75
C ALA A 309 -23.86 12.68 -3.19
N PRO A 310 -23.69 13.25 -4.40
CA PRO A 310 -22.45 13.89 -4.79
C PRO A 310 -22.06 15.03 -3.84
N TRP A 311 -20.78 15.17 -3.52
CA TRP A 311 -20.28 16.29 -2.70
C TRP A 311 -20.40 17.62 -3.46
N GLY A 312 -21.44 18.40 -3.18
CA GLY A 312 -21.66 19.72 -3.75
C GLY A 312 -20.78 20.81 -3.12
N SER A 313 -20.64 20.79 -1.79
CA SER A 313 -19.84 21.77 -1.04
C SER A 313 -18.46 21.20 -0.67
N VAL A 314 -17.42 21.64 -1.37
CA VAL A 314 -16.03 21.19 -1.14
C VAL A 314 -15.17 22.37 -0.69
N ARG A 315 -14.29 22.13 0.30
CA ARG A 315 -13.31 23.13 0.76
C ARG A 315 -11.90 22.56 0.72
N VAL A 316 -11.03 23.26 0.01
CA VAL A 316 -9.59 23.02 -0.04
C VAL A 316 -8.94 23.85 1.05
N LEU A 317 -8.17 23.19 1.91
CA LEU A 317 -7.32 23.83 2.90
C LEU A 317 -5.86 23.67 2.46
N LEU A 318 -5.29 24.74 1.92
CA LEU A 318 -3.87 24.79 1.55
C LEU A 318 -3.05 25.24 2.75
N LEU A 319 -2.33 24.30 3.35
CA LEU A 319 -1.38 24.58 4.43
C LEU A 319 -0.08 25.10 3.84
N HIS A 320 0.29 26.32 4.23
CA HIS A 320 1.58 26.92 3.87
C HIS A 320 2.49 26.89 5.10
N GLY A 321 3.59 26.14 5.04
CA GLY A 321 4.57 26.05 6.12
C GLY A 321 5.94 25.69 5.58
N ASP A 322 6.95 26.51 5.88
CA ASP A 322 8.32 26.29 5.44
C ASP A 322 9.16 25.62 6.54
N HIS A 323 10.11 24.78 6.11
CA HIS A 323 11.09 24.10 6.95
C HIS A 323 12.49 24.65 6.69
N ALA A 324 13.22 24.99 7.76
CA ALA A 324 14.61 25.43 7.67
C ALA A 324 15.58 24.24 7.48
N GLY A 325 16.86 24.55 7.22
CA GLY A 325 17.93 23.55 7.12
C GLY A 325 17.97 22.80 5.79
N GLY A 326 18.59 21.63 5.80
CA GLY A 326 18.75 20.73 4.66
C GLY A 326 17.43 20.14 4.18
N ALA A 327 16.37 20.13 5.01
CA ALA A 327 15.02 19.74 4.60
C ALA A 327 14.51 20.56 3.39
N SER A 328 14.85 21.85 3.31
CA SER A 328 14.46 22.74 2.21
C SER A 328 15.50 22.85 1.08
N ALA A 329 16.54 22.00 1.07
CA ALA A 329 17.56 22.05 0.01
C ALA A 329 16.94 21.91 -1.39
N GLY A 330 17.41 22.72 -2.35
CA GLY A 330 16.87 22.80 -3.71
C GLY A 330 15.51 23.51 -3.85
N ALA A 331 14.91 24.00 -2.75
CA ALA A 331 13.76 24.87 -2.84
C ALA A 331 14.18 26.29 -3.27
N VAL A 332 13.38 26.91 -4.14
CA VAL A 332 13.61 28.30 -4.56
C VAL A 332 13.08 29.24 -3.46
N PRO A 333 13.92 30.13 -2.88
CA PRO A 333 13.49 31.00 -1.80
C PRO A 333 12.28 31.87 -2.17
N GLY A 334 11.24 31.82 -1.34
CA GLY A 334 10.01 32.60 -1.51
C GLY A 334 9.02 32.04 -2.54
N GLU A 335 9.33 30.93 -3.21
CA GLU A 335 8.46 30.32 -4.22
C GLU A 335 7.20 29.69 -3.61
N SER A 336 7.32 29.02 -2.46
CA SER A 336 6.17 28.54 -1.67
C SER A 336 5.23 29.68 -1.30
N LEU A 337 5.78 30.77 -0.75
CA LEU A 337 5.03 31.96 -0.37
C LEU A 337 4.37 32.64 -1.58
N ARG A 338 5.05 32.67 -2.73
CA ARG A 338 4.49 33.20 -3.99
C ARG A 338 3.26 32.37 -4.41
N ARG A 339 3.34 31.04 -4.38
CA ARG A 339 2.22 30.13 -4.70
C ARG A 339 1.07 30.26 -3.71
N ALA A 340 1.34 30.33 -2.41
CA ALA A 340 0.33 30.58 -1.37
C ALA A 340 -0.39 31.93 -1.58
N ARG A 341 0.33 32.99 -1.94
CA ARG A 341 -0.26 34.31 -2.27
C ARG A 341 -1.10 34.26 -3.55
N GLN A 342 -0.66 33.52 -4.57
CA GLN A 342 -1.46 33.30 -5.77
C GLN A 342 -2.77 32.59 -5.42
N ALA A 343 -2.70 31.48 -4.68
CA ALA A 343 -3.86 30.74 -4.21
C ALA A 343 -4.85 31.65 -3.45
N ARG A 344 -4.36 32.45 -2.49
CA ARG A 344 -5.17 33.40 -1.71
C ARG A 344 -5.86 34.46 -2.57
N THR A 345 -5.26 34.84 -3.70
CA THR A 345 -5.80 35.85 -4.62
C THR A 345 -6.58 35.23 -5.79
N GLY A 346 -6.88 33.93 -5.74
CA GLY A 346 -7.63 33.23 -6.78
C GLY A 346 -6.83 32.99 -8.06
N LYS A 347 -5.50 33.04 -7.99
CA LYS A 347 -4.56 32.87 -9.11
C LYS A 347 -3.75 31.58 -8.96
N GLY A 348 -3.12 31.15 -10.06
CA GLY A 348 -2.30 29.94 -10.09
C GLY A 348 -3.12 28.66 -10.34
N ALA A 349 -2.42 27.54 -10.50
CA ALA A 349 -3.00 26.27 -10.90
C ALA A 349 -4.04 25.77 -9.88
N LEU A 350 -3.69 25.76 -8.59
CA LEU A 350 -4.57 25.26 -7.54
C LEU A 350 -5.88 26.06 -7.45
N ALA A 351 -5.81 27.39 -7.44
CA ALA A 351 -7.02 28.23 -7.38
C ALA A 351 -7.87 28.08 -8.64
N ARG A 352 -7.26 27.91 -9.81
CA ARG A 352 -8.01 27.65 -11.05
C ARG A 352 -8.72 26.31 -10.97
N LEU A 353 -8.04 25.25 -10.58
CA LEU A 353 -8.64 23.91 -10.43
C LEU A 353 -9.75 23.91 -9.38
N ALA A 354 -9.58 24.63 -8.27
CA ALA A 354 -10.62 24.76 -7.25
C ALA A 354 -11.85 25.49 -7.82
N ALA A 355 -11.66 26.59 -8.54
CA ALA A 355 -12.74 27.34 -9.16
C ALA A 355 -13.50 26.52 -10.22
N GLU A 356 -12.80 25.80 -11.09
CA GLU A 356 -13.42 24.92 -12.10
C GLU A 356 -14.27 23.81 -11.46
N ASN A 357 -13.88 23.37 -10.26
CA ASN A 357 -14.61 22.36 -9.50
C ASN A 357 -15.65 22.95 -8.54
N GLY A 358 -15.87 24.28 -8.52
CA GLY A 358 -16.76 24.92 -7.54
C GLY A 358 -16.34 24.66 -6.08
N ALA A 359 -15.05 24.43 -5.83
CA ALA A 359 -14.50 24.23 -4.49
C ALA A 359 -14.02 25.56 -3.91
N SER A 360 -14.34 25.81 -2.64
CA SER A 360 -13.78 26.95 -1.90
C SER A 360 -12.33 26.67 -1.55
N LEU A 361 -11.46 27.68 -1.60
CA LEU A 361 -10.04 27.56 -1.28
C LEU A 361 -9.68 28.50 -0.13
N GLN A 362 -9.12 27.96 0.95
CA GLN A 362 -8.62 28.70 2.09
C GLN A 362 -7.14 28.37 2.30
N VAL A 363 -6.30 29.41 2.28
CA VAL A 363 -4.87 29.29 2.59
C VAL A 363 -4.67 29.48 4.08
N VAL A 364 -3.99 28.54 4.71
CA VAL A 364 -3.73 28.47 6.16
C VAL A 364 -2.23 28.58 6.39
N GLU A 365 -1.82 29.57 7.16
CA GLU A 365 -0.41 29.73 7.54
C GLU A 365 -0.11 28.83 8.74
N ALA A 366 0.82 27.90 8.55
CA ALA A 366 1.37 27.06 9.60
C ALA A 366 2.61 27.72 10.22
N PRO A 367 2.95 27.40 11.49
CA PRO A 367 4.18 27.91 12.08
C PRO A 367 5.40 27.42 11.28
N ALA A 368 6.37 28.31 11.06
CA ALA A 368 7.63 27.95 10.42
C ALA A 368 8.40 26.95 11.30
N SER A 369 9.01 25.96 10.66
CA SER A 369 9.69 24.86 11.34
C SER A 369 11.20 25.06 11.32
N ALA A 370 11.86 24.80 12.45
CA ALA A 370 13.32 24.83 12.54
C ALA A 370 13.97 23.65 11.79
N ALA A 371 15.30 23.69 11.65
CA ALA A 371 16.06 22.63 11.00
C ALA A 371 16.02 21.35 11.85
N ILE A 372 15.37 20.31 11.33
CA ILE A 372 15.09 19.05 12.03
C ILE A 372 16.37 18.27 12.38
N GLU A 373 17.43 18.46 11.61
CA GLU A 373 18.75 17.87 11.83
C GLU A 373 19.50 18.49 13.01
N ASP A 374 19.24 19.77 13.31
CA ASP A 374 19.93 20.51 14.37
C ASP A 374 19.20 20.42 15.72
N GLY A 375 17.88 20.23 15.69
CA GLY A 375 17.03 20.24 16.89
C GLY A 375 15.56 20.02 16.58
N PRO A 376 14.67 20.24 17.57
CA PRO A 376 13.24 20.09 17.36
C PRO A 376 12.72 21.13 16.36
N ALA A 377 11.87 20.67 15.43
CA ALA A 377 11.17 21.49 14.44
C ALA A 377 10.27 22.55 15.10
N LEU A 378 9.61 22.17 16.20
CA LEU A 378 8.68 22.97 16.97
C LEU A 378 8.83 22.73 18.47
N THR A 379 8.40 23.70 19.28
CA THR A 379 8.19 23.48 20.71
C THR A 379 6.91 22.70 20.97
N ALA A 380 6.81 22.04 22.13
CA ALA A 380 5.59 21.34 22.55
C ALA A 380 4.34 22.25 22.56
N GLU A 381 4.49 23.52 22.96
CA GLU A 381 3.40 24.50 22.94
C GLU A 381 2.95 24.85 21.52
N GLN A 382 3.90 24.94 20.58
CA GLN A 382 3.58 25.14 19.17
C GLN A 382 2.85 23.94 18.58
N VAL A 383 3.24 22.70 18.93
CA VAL A 383 2.53 21.49 18.51
C VAL A 383 1.09 21.46 19.03
N GLU A 384 0.88 21.71 20.32
CA GLU A 384 -0.46 21.80 20.91
C GLU A 384 -1.32 22.87 20.21
N SER A 385 -0.73 24.05 19.97
CA SER A 385 -1.41 25.17 19.33
C SER A 385 -1.77 24.86 17.88
N ALA A 386 -0.87 24.21 17.13
CA ALA A 386 -1.09 23.79 15.75
C ALA A 386 -2.18 22.72 15.65
N LEU A 387 -2.15 21.70 16.52
CA LEU A 387 -3.17 20.66 16.59
C LEU A 387 -4.56 21.25 16.88
N ARG A 388 -4.67 22.14 17.88
CA ARG A 388 -5.94 22.84 18.19
C ARG A 388 -6.38 23.77 17.07
N TYR A 389 -5.44 24.37 16.32
CA TYR A 389 -5.79 25.20 15.18
C TYR A 389 -6.37 24.36 14.03
N GLY A 390 -5.72 23.25 13.69
CA GLY A 390 -6.22 22.28 12.73
C GLY A 390 -7.63 21.80 13.09
N TRP A 391 -7.85 21.42 14.35
CA TRP A 391 -9.16 20.97 14.81
C TRP A 391 -10.25 22.03 14.59
N ARG A 392 -9.98 23.29 14.97
CA ARG A 392 -10.92 24.40 14.77
C ARG A 392 -11.21 24.67 13.29
N LEU A 393 -10.25 24.48 12.39
CA LEU A 393 -10.48 24.64 10.95
C LEU A 393 -11.49 23.60 10.44
N ALA A 394 -11.42 22.36 10.94
CA ALA A 394 -12.38 21.32 10.60
C ALA A 394 -13.77 21.63 11.17
N GLU A 395 -13.87 22.13 12.42
CA GLU A 395 -15.14 22.58 13.00
C GLU A 395 -15.77 23.70 12.17
N GLN A 396 -14.98 24.72 11.80
CA GLN A 396 -15.45 25.81 10.93
C GLN A 396 -15.90 25.34 9.55
N ALA A 397 -15.29 24.30 9.00
CA ALA A 397 -15.72 23.70 7.75
C ALA A 397 -17.05 22.96 7.91
N ALA A 398 -17.17 22.12 8.94
CA ALA A 398 -18.38 21.39 9.23
C ALA A 398 -19.57 22.33 9.50
N ASP A 399 -19.37 23.37 10.30
CA ASP A 399 -20.41 24.35 10.65
C ASP A 399 -20.82 25.20 9.44
N ALA A 400 -19.94 25.36 8.46
CA ALA A 400 -20.24 25.99 7.17
C ALA A 400 -20.94 25.04 6.17
N GLY A 401 -21.27 23.81 6.56
CA GLY A 401 -21.92 22.83 5.69
C GLY A 401 -21.01 22.30 4.57
N VAL A 402 -19.70 22.29 4.78
CA VAL A 402 -18.76 21.60 3.87
C VAL A 402 -19.04 20.09 3.96
N GLN A 403 -19.12 19.44 2.80
CA GLN A 403 -19.41 18.01 2.68
C GLN A 403 -18.16 17.18 2.44
N LEU A 404 -17.07 17.80 1.97
CA LEU A 404 -15.78 17.17 1.73
C LEU A 404 -14.64 18.19 1.90
N LEU A 405 -13.62 17.82 2.64
CA LEU A 405 -12.36 18.58 2.72
C LEU A 405 -11.34 18.03 1.73
N VAL A 406 -10.51 18.91 1.18
CA VAL A 406 -9.27 18.55 0.48
C VAL A 406 -8.11 19.10 1.30
N LEU A 407 -7.26 18.20 1.79
CA LEU A 407 -6.07 18.57 2.53
C LEU A 407 -4.89 18.74 1.56
N ALA A 408 -4.43 19.97 1.45
CA ALA A 408 -3.36 20.39 0.56
C ALA A 408 -2.22 21.01 1.36
N ALA A 409 -0.99 20.92 0.85
CA ALA A 409 0.15 21.58 1.46
C ALA A 409 1.13 22.13 0.42
N CYS A 410 1.74 23.26 0.74
CA CYS A 410 2.87 23.80 0.00
C CYS A 410 3.89 24.41 0.98
N GLY A 411 5.17 24.33 0.64
CA GLY A 411 6.21 24.84 1.50
C GLY A 411 7.58 24.28 1.12
N ALA A 412 8.63 25.03 1.45
CA ALA A 412 9.98 24.56 1.29
C ALA A 412 10.24 23.44 2.32
N GLY A 413 10.62 22.25 1.86
CA GLY A 413 11.03 21.12 2.71
C GLY A 413 9.90 20.32 3.37
N THR A 414 8.64 20.61 3.07
CA THR A 414 7.48 19.87 3.61
C THR A 414 7.49 18.39 3.23
N GLU A 415 7.96 18.06 2.02
CA GLU A 415 8.14 16.67 1.59
C GLU A 415 9.21 15.94 2.39
N ALA A 416 10.30 16.62 2.74
CA ALA A 416 11.37 16.04 3.56
C ALA A 416 10.90 15.81 5.00
N ALA A 417 10.13 16.75 5.56
CA ALA A 417 9.53 16.61 6.87
C ALA A 417 8.48 15.48 6.91
N ALA A 418 7.62 15.38 5.90
CA ALA A 418 6.70 14.26 5.73
C ALA A 418 7.45 12.92 5.63
N ALA A 419 8.53 12.86 4.84
CA ALA A 419 9.39 11.69 4.76
C ALA A 419 10.04 11.32 6.11
N ALA A 420 10.44 12.31 6.92
CA ALA A 420 10.96 12.08 8.27
C ALA A 420 9.91 11.46 9.21
N VAL A 421 8.67 11.95 9.16
CA VAL A 421 7.53 11.38 9.89
C VAL A 421 7.28 9.94 9.46
N LEU A 422 7.24 9.67 8.16
CA LEU A 422 7.08 8.31 7.64
C LEU A 422 8.22 7.39 8.05
N ALA A 423 9.47 7.85 7.98
CA ALA A 423 10.62 7.07 8.40
C ALA A 423 10.55 6.71 9.90
N ALA A 424 10.12 7.65 10.75
CA ALA A 424 9.96 7.42 12.18
C ALA A 424 8.80 6.47 12.54
N THR A 425 7.68 6.58 11.82
CA THR A 425 6.42 5.85 12.13
C THR A 425 6.31 4.50 11.41
N ALA A 426 6.88 4.38 10.21
CA ALA A 426 6.82 3.17 9.38
C ALA A 426 8.17 2.47 9.22
N GLY A 427 9.26 3.00 9.80
CA GLY A 427 10.59 2.39 9.71
C GLY A 427 11.21 2.47 8.31
N ALA A 428 10.79 3.44 7.50
CA ALA A 428 11.26 3.62 6.14
C ALA A 428 12.65 4.24 6.08
N GLU A 429 13.46 3.84 5.10
CA GLU A 429 14.73 4.50 4.81
C GLU A 429 14.48 5.82 4.07
N PRO A 430 15.10 6.95 4.48
CA PRO A 430 14.83 8.26 3.86
C PRO A 430 14.97 8.29 2.33
N PRO A 431 16.00 7.67 1.71
CA PRO A 431 16.10 7.62 0.25
C PRO A 431 14.97 6.86 -0.46
N ALA A 432 14.26 5.97 0.23
CA ALA A 432 13.17 5.19 -0.35
C ALA A 432 11.83 5.94 -0.37
N VAL A 433 11.64 6.92 0.53
CA VAL A 433 10.38 7.67 0.66
C VAL A 433 10.48 9.10 0.12
N LEU A 434 11.68 9.67 0.05
CA LEU A 434 11.89 11.05 -0.35
C LEU A 434 11.99 11.17 -1.87
N GLY A 435 11.07 11.92 -2.48
CA GLY A 435 11.07 12.17 -3.93
C GLY A 435 12.29 12.96 -4.38
N ARG A 436 12.81 12.68 -5.58
CA ARG A 436 13.93 13.45 -6.15
C ARG A 436 13.51 14.90 -6.37
N VAL A 437 14.41 15.84 -6.10
CA VAL A 437 14.14 17.27 -6.22
C VAL A 437 14.11 17.65 -7.69
N LEU A 438 12.98 18.18 -8.17
CA LEU A 438 12.86 18.72 -9.52
C LEU A 438 13.10 20.22 -9.50
N THR A 439 14.00 20.69 -10.34
CA THR A 439 14.25 22.13 -10.55
C THR A 439 13.18 22.76 -11.43
N GLU A 440 13.11 24.09 -11.45
CA GLU A 440 12.18 24.85 -12.33
C GLU A 440 12.37 24.53 -13.82
N HIS A 441 13.53 23.99 -14.21
CA HIS A 441 13.83 23.58 -15.58
C HIS A 441 13.48 22.11 -15.87
N GLY A 442 12.84 21.40 -14.93
CA GLY A 442 12.47 19.99 -15.09
C GLY A 442 13.65 19.01 -14.98
N GLN A 443 14.78 19.45 -14.42
CA GLN A 443 15.95 18.61 -14.19
C GLN A 443 16.01 18.15 -12.73
N TYR A 444 16.47 16.92 -12.50
CA TYR A 444 16.67 16.41 -11.14
C TYR A 444 17.93 17.00 -10.50
N ASP A 445 17.78 17.56 -9.30
CA ASP A 445 18.87 18.03 -8.45
C ASP A 445 19.17 16.97 -7.37
N ASP A 446 20.07 16.06 -7.72
CA ASP A 446 20.49 14.98 -6.81
C ASP A 446 21.28 15.51 -5.61
N ALA A 447 21.99 16.63 -5.76
CA ALA A 447 22.73 17.23 -4.65
C ALA A 447 21.78 17.74 -3.58
N ALA A 448 20.73 18.47 -3.98
CA ALA A 448 19.66 18.88 -3.07
C ALA A 448 18.95 17.68 -2.45
N TRP A 449 18.65 16.64 -3.24
CA TRP A 449 18.04 15.42 -2.73
C TRP A 449 18.91 14.72 -1.68
N MET A 450 20.21 14.58 -1.92
CA MET A 450 21.17 14.02 -0.96
C MET A 450 21.22 14.82 0.34
N VAL A 451 21.17 16.16 0.26
CA VAL A 451 21.11 17.03 1.45
C VAL A 451 19.80 16.83 2.22
N ARG A 452 18.66 16.71 1.53
CA ARG A 452 17.37 16.38 2.18
C ARG A 452 17.43 15.02 2.89
N CYS A 453 17.96 13.99 2.22
CA CYS A 453 18.14 12.67 2.83
C CYS A 453 19.07 12.70 4.05
N ALA A 454 20.17 13.46 3.97
CA ALA A 454 21.10 13.63 5.10
C ALA A 454 20.40 14.29 6.29
N ALA A 455 19.65 15.38 6.06
CA ALA A 455 18.89 16.07 7.10
C ALA A 455 17.89 15.15 7.81
N VAL A 456 17.10 14.39 7.03
CA VAL A 456 16.14 13.42 7.60
C VAL A 456 16.87 12.33 8.39
N ARG A 457 17.95 11.77 7.86
CA ARG A 457 18.76 10.74 8.53
C ARG A 457 19.34 11.27 9.86
N ASP A 458 19.88 12.49 9.86
CA ASP A 458 20.49 13.08 11.06
C ASP A 458 19.43 13.39 12.13
N ALA A 459 18.24 13.87 11.71
CA ALA A 459 17.09 14.04 12.60
C ALA A 459 16.63 12.72 13.23
N LEU A 460 16.54 11.64 12.45
CA LEU A 460 16.20 10.29 12.94
C LEU A 460 17.26 9.75 13.90
N HIS A 461 18.54 9.99 13.62
CA HIS A 461 19.63 9.57 14.50
C HIS A 461 19.57 10.29 15.85
N ARG A 462 19.31 11.60 15.82
CA ARG A 462 19.16 12.46 17.00
C ARG A 462 18.01 12.00 17.89
N THR A 463 16.88 11.64 17.27
CA THR A 463 15.63 11.28 17.96
C THR A 463 15.49 9.79 18.28
N ARG A 464 16.48 8.95 17.92
CA ARG A 464 16.41 7.48 18.10
C ARG A 464 16.19 7.01 19.54
N ARG A 465 16.52 7.85 20.54
CA ARG A 465 16.35 7.59 21.98
C ARG A 465 15.21 8.39 22.60
N SER A 466 14.56 9.26 21.82
CA SER A 466 13.40 10.03 22.26
C SER A 466 12.15 9.15 22.28
N PRO A 467 11.14 9.49 23.10
CA PRO A 467 9.83 8.87 22.98
C PRO A 467 9.29 9.07 21.55
N ARG A 468 8.59 8.06 21.03
CA ARG A 468 7.98 8.09 19.69
C ARG A 468 6.49 8.41 19.75
N ASP A 469 6.08 9.18 20.75
CA ASP A 469 4.70 9.60 20.88
C ASP A 469 4.36 10.55 19.71
N ALA A 470 3.11 10.52 19.26
CA ALA A 470 2.66 11.26 18.09
C ALA A 470 3.02 12.76 18.15
N LYS A 471 2.92 13.38 19.32
CA LYS A 471 3.27 14.81 19.51
C LYS A 471 4.78 15.06 19.48
N ASP A 472 5.58 14.12 19.98
CA ASP A 472 7.04 14.22 19.91
C ASP A 472 7.52 14.06 18.47
N ILE A 473 6.90 13.17 17.69
CA ILE A 473 7.18 13.05 16.25
C ILE A 473 6.88 14.38 15.52
N LEU A 474 5.75 15.03 15.84
CA LEU A 474 5.44 16.35 15.28
C LEU A 474 6.44 17.42 15.71
N ALA A 475 6.84 17.44 16.98
CA ALA A 475 7.78 18.40 17.54
C ALA A 475 9.18 18.23 16.94
N GLU A 476 9.63 16.99 16.79
CA GLU A 476 11.00 16.67 16.46
C GLU A 476 11.28 16.57 14.97
N LEU A 477 10.32 16.08 14.18
CA LEU A 477 10.51 15.72 12.77
C LEU A 477 9.46 16.35 11.84
N GLY A 478 8.22 16.48 12.32
CA GLY A 478 7.07 16.81 11.49
C GLY A 478 6.95 18.28 11.12
N GLY A 479 6.91 19.18 12.09
CA GLY A 479 6.74 20.62 11.88
C GLY A 479 5.29 21.12 11.77
N GLY A 480 5.15 22.42 11.48
CA GLY A 480 3.90 23.16 11.63
C GLY A 480 2.77 22.72 10.71
N ASP A 481 3.09 22.48 9.44
CA ASP A 481 2.15 22.03 8.42
C ASP A 481 1.61 20.64 8.74
N VAL A 482 2.47 19.69 9.10
CA VAL A 482 2.04 18.33 9.52
C VAL A 482 1.22 18.39 10.81
N ALA A 483 1.57 19.25 11.77
CA ALA A 483 0.83 19.38 13.03
C ALA A 483 -0.57 19.99 12.83
N VAL A 484 -0.69 21.03 12.00
CA VAL A 484 -2.01 21.61 11.63
C VAL A 484 -2.84 20.59 10.85
N ALA A 485 -2.23 19.89 9.89
CA ALA A 485 -2.90 18.82 9.13
C ALA A 485 -3.41 17.70 10.05
N THR A 486 -2.60 17.27 11.02
CA THR A 486 -2.98 16.22 11.97
C THR A 486 -4.19 16.66 12.80
N GLY A 487 -4.16 17.90 13.32
CA GLY A 487 -5.28 18.48 14.05
C GLY A 487 -6.55 18.57 13.19
N LEU A 488 -6.41 18.91 11.91
CA LEU A 488 -7.50 18.96 10.95
C LEU A 488 -8.15 17.59 10.77
N LEU A 489 -7.36 16.52 10.57
CA LEU A 489 -7.91 15.17 10.39
C LEU A 489 -8.67 14.70 11.63
N LEU A 490 -8.13 14.96 12.82
CA LEU A 490 -8.80 14.63 14.07
C LEU A 490 -10.11 15.41 14.25
N GLY A 491 -10.10 16.72 13.98
CA GLY A 491 -11.31 17.53 14.03
C GLY A 491 -12.34 17.15 12.97
N ALA A 492 -11.90 16.81 11.75
CA ALA A 492 -12.78 16.36 10.68
C ALA A 492 -13.46 15.04 11.04
N THR A 493 -12.69 14.09 11.59
CA THR A 493 -13.20 12.84 12.14
C THR A 493 -14.24 13.10 13.23
N ALA A 494 -13.93 13.95 14.22
CA ALA A 494 -14.87 14.30 15.29
C ALA A 494 -16.18 14.93 14.78
N ARG A 495 -16.10 15.66 13.66
CA ARG A 495 -17.24 16.32 13.01
C ARG A 495 -17.87 15.50 11.88
N ARG A 496 -17.45 14.23 11.68
CA ARG A 496 -17.95 13.32 10.64
C ARG A 496 -17.82 13.91 9.24
N LEU A 497 -16.70 14.56 8.96
CA LEU A 497 -16.42 15.24 7.71
C LEU A 497 -15.35 14.47 6.93
N PRO A 498 -15.66 13.88 5.76
CA PRO A 498 -14.66 13.16 4.97
C PRO A 498 -13.58 14.10 4.42
N VAL A 499 -12.38 13.55 4.26
CA VAL A 499 -11.18 14.28 3.79
C VAL A 499 -10.52 13.54 2.63
N LEU A 500 -10.27 14.25 1.52
CA LEU A 500 -9.34 13.81 0.49
C LEU A 500 -7.92 14.18 0.92
N LEU A 501 -7.07 13.16 1.07
CA LEU A 501 -5.64 13.36 1.29
C LEU A 501 -4.93 13.58 -0.04
N ASP A 502 -4.03 14.56 -0.09
CA ASP A 502 -3.14 14.77 -1.22
C ASP A 502 -1.70 15.02 -0.73
N GLY A 503 -0.75 14.48 -1.49
CA GLY A 503 0.68 14.64 -1.28
C GLY A 503 1.24 14.09 0.05
N PRO A 504 2.54 14.32 0.31
CA PRO A 504 3.25 13.72 1.43
C PRO A 504 2.77 14.23 2.79
N VAL A 505 2.44 15.53 2.90
CA VAL A 505 1.96 16.12 4.16
C VAL A 505 0.62 15.52 4.57
N GLY A 506 -0.30 15.31 3.63
CA GLY A 506 -1.61 14.72 3.91
C GLY A 506 -1.49 13.31 4.48
N VAL A 507 -0.66 12.46 3.88
CA VAL A 507 -0.44 11.10 4.39
C VAL A 507 0.40 11.06 5.67
N ALA A 508 1.37 11.96 5.84
CA ALA A 508 2.15 12.06 7.08
C ALA A 508 1.25 12.46 8.26
N ALA A 509 0.31 13.40 8.05
CA ALA A 509 -0.72 13.71 9.03
C ALA A 509 -1.65 12.51 9.28
N GLY A 510 -1.99 11.74 8.24
CA GLY A 510 -2.70 10.47 8.36
C GLY A 510 -2.00 9.49 9.32
N MET A 511 -0.68 9.33 9.17
CA MET A 511 0.14 8.46 10.05
C MET A 511 0.10 8.92 11.51
N VAL A 512 0.30 10.22 11.76
CA VAL A 512 0.29 10.75 13.14
C VAL A 512 -1.11 10.72 13.76
N SER A 513 -2.14 11.07 12.98
CA SER A 513 -3.54 11.03 13.44
C SER A 513 -4.01 9.62 13.76
N ARG A 514 -3.55 8.59 13.02
CA ARG A 514 -3.82 7.18 13.34
C ARG A 514 -3.33 6.81 14.74
N ASP A 515 -2.14 7.30 15.11
CA ASP A 515 -1.53 7.00 16.41
C ASP A 515 -2.24 7.76 17.56
N LEU A 516 -2.89 8.89 17.26
CA LEU A 516 -3.72 9.64 18.21
C LEU A 516 -5.15 9.08 18.33
N ALA A 517 -5.80 8.82 17.19
CA ALA A 517 -7.14 8.29 17.07
C ALA A 517 -7.23 7.39 15.82
N GLY A 518 -7.19 6.08 16.03
CA GLY A 518 -7.16 5.09 14.94
C GLY A 518 -8.32 5.21 13.95
N GLN A 519 -9.45 5.77 14.36
CA GLN A 519 -10.65 5.97 13.55
C GLN A 519 -10.45 7.00 12.43
N ALA A 520 -9.50 7.93 12.57
CA ALA A 520 -9.31 9.03 11.63
C ALA A 520 -9.04 8.58 10.19
N ARG A 521 -8.34 7.46 10.01
CA ARG A 521 -8.04 6.90 8.69
C ARG A 521 -9.30 6.53 7.89
N HIS A 522 -10.39 6.15 8.56
CA HIS A 522 -11.64 5.73 7.91
C HIS A 522 -12.46 6.91 7.38
N TRP A 523 -12.11 8.14 7.77
CA TRP A 523 -12.67 9.37 7.21
C TRP A 523 -11.81 9.94 6.08
N CYS A 524 -10.73 9.25 5.71
CA CYS A 524 -9.81 9.69 4.68
C CYS A 524 -9.97 8.87 3.40
N LEU A 525 -9.84 9.54 2.27
CA LEU A 525 -9.78 8.90 0.95
C LEU A 525 -8.54 9.43 0.22
N LEU A 526 -7.82 8.53 -0.45
CA LEU A 526 -6.66 8.88 -1.27
C LEU A 526 -7.03 8.76 -2.75
N PRO A 527 -7.14 9.86 -3.50
CA PRO A 527 -7.52 9.78 -4.90
C PRO A 527 -6.43 9.13 -5.77
N ASP A 528 -5.18 9.55 -5.61
CA ASP A 528 -4.02 9.11 -6.38
C ASP A 528 -2.76 9.27 -5.51
N HIS A 529 -1.69 8.54 -5.79
CA HIS A 529 -0.43 8.66 -5.06
C HIS A 529 0.61 9.57 -5.75
N GLY A 530 0.32 10.14 -6.93
CA GLY A 530 1.14 11.09 -7.67
C GLY A 530 2.50 10.56 -8.14
N GLY A 531 2.68 9.24 -8.18
CA GLY A 531 4.01 8.62 -8.34
C GLY A 531 4.97 8.82 -7.15
N GLN A 532 4.53 9.44 -6.06
CA GLN A 532 5.38 9.81 -4.94
C GLN A 532 5.60 8.62 -3.97
N PRO A 533 6.85 8.23 -3.67
CA PRO A 533 7.14 7.05 -2.85
C PRO A 533 6.59 7.13 -1.42
N ALA A 534 6.69 8.29 -0.77
CA ALA A 534 6.10 8.53 0.55
C ALA A 534 4.59 8.27 0.56
N VAL A 535 3.87 8.79 -0.45
CA VAL A 535 2.41 8.65 -0.52
C VAL A 535 2.01 7.19 -0.69
N ARG A 536 2.72 6.42 -1.55
CA ARG A 536 2.49 4.98 -1.70
C ARG A 536 2.70 4.21 -0.41
N LEU A 537 3.85 4.39 0.25
CA LEU A 537 4.15 3.66 1.48
C LEU A 537 3.13 3.97 2.58
N ALA A 538 2.82 5.25 2.78
CA ALA A 538 1.84 5.62 3.80
C ALA A 538 0.43 5.15 3.46
N ALA A 539 0.05 5.11 2.18
CA ALA A 539 -1.21 4.54 1.74
C ALA A 539 -1.34 3.07 2.14
N ASP A 540 -0.30 2.27 1.93
CA ASP A 540 -0.26 0.87 2.34
C ASP A 540 -0.40 0.73 3.87
N VAL A 541 0.33 1.55 4.64
CA VAL A 541 0.32 1.51 6.10
C VAL A 541 -1.01 2.01 6.70
N LEU A 542 -1.68 2.95 6.03
CA LEU A 542 -3.00 3.46 6.43
C LEU A 542 -4.15 2.58 5.93
N GLY A 543 -3.89 1.61 5.06
CA GLY A 543 -4.93 0.82 4.39
C GLY A 543 -5.77 1.62 3.40
N LEU A 544 -5.20 2.68 2.81
CA LEU A 544 -5.86 3.53 1.82
C LEU A 544 -5.46 3.08 0.42
N THR A 545 -6.37 2.49 -0.35
CA THR A 545 -6.08 2.13 -1.74
C THR A 545 -6.37 3.32 -2.66
N PRO A 546 -5.39 3.85 -3.41
CA PRO A 546 -5.63 4.90 -4.41
C PRO A 546 -6.76 4.53 -5.38
N LEU A 547 -7.59 5.51 -5.74
CA LEU A 547 -8.71 5.32 -6.65
C LEU A 547 -8.27 5.31 -8.12
N VAL A 548 -7.25 6.09 -8.45
CA VAL A 548 -6.66 6.17 -9.79
C VAL A 548 -5.13 6.13 -9.72
N ASP A 549 -4.49 5.80 -10.84
CA ASP A 549 -3.02 5.84 -11.04
C ASP A 549 -2.70 6.72 -12.26
N LEU A 550 -3.13 7.97 -12.22
CA LEU A 550 -2.83 9.02 -13.20
C LEU A 550 -1.39 9.52 -13.05
N ARG A 551 -0.78 9.35 -11.87
CA ARG A 551 0.58 9.81 -11.54
C ARG A 551 0.77 11.30 -11.81
N LEU A 552 -0.25 12.08 -11.43
CA LEU A 552 -0.21 13.53 -11.52
C LEU A 552 0.75 14.08 -10.45
N ASP A 553 1.82 14.69 -10.90
CA ASP A 553 2.74 15.45 -10.04
C ASP A 553 2.39 16.95 -10.08
N LEU A 554 1.10 17.26 -9.88
CA LEU A 554 0.61 18.64 -9.85
C LEU A 554 0.86 19.32 -8.49
N GLY A 555 1.07 18.52 -7.44
CA GLY A 555 1.33 18.97 -6.07
C GLY A 555 0.17 19.72 -5.41
N GLU A 556 0.36 20.13 -4.16
CA GLU A 556 -0.47 21.13 -3.47
C GLU A 556 -2.00 20.88 -3.43
N GLY A 557 -2.49 19.63 -3.49
CA GLY A 557 -3.94 19.38 -3.53
C GLY A 557 -4.54 19.36 -4.94
N ALA A 558 -3.75 19.64 -5.97
CA ALA A 558 -4.22 19.72 -7.35
C ALA A 558 -4.61 18.34 -7.91
N THR A 559 -3.99 17.27 -7.44
CA THR A 559 -4.31 15.90 -7.85
C THR A 559 -5.68 15.48 -7.31
N ALA A 560 -5.98 15.82 -6.05
CA ALA A 560 -7.32 15.62 -5.49
C ALA A 560 -8.40 16.42 -6.24
N LEU A 561 -8.10 17.65 -6.67
CA LEU A 561 -9.05 18.45 -7.45
C LEU A 561 -9.21 17.97 -8.89
N ALA A 562 -8.16 17.45 -9.51
CA ALA A 562 -8.22 16.90 -10.86
C ALA A 562 -9.10 15.63 -10.93
N THR A 563 -9.16 14.86 -9.85
CA THR A 563 -9.95 13.62 -9.74
C THR A 563 -11.39 13.86 -9.27
N LEU A 564 -11.67 14.99 -8.60
CA LEU A 564 -12.98 15.32 -8.05
C LEU A 564 -14.16 15.23 -9.05
N PRO A 565 -14.06 15.66 -10.33
CA PRO A 565 -15.14 15.50 -11.31
C PRO A 565 -15.53 14.03 -11.53
N LEU A 566 -14.53 13.14 -11.56
CA LEU A 566 -14.75 11.71 -11.74
C LEU A 566 -15.48 11.12 -10.53
N LEU A 567 -15.05 11.50 -9.32
CA LEU A 567 -15.69 11.06 -8.07
C LEU A 567 -17.16 11.51 -8.00
N ARG A 568 -17.43 12.78 -8.34
CA ARG A 568 -18.80 13.31 -8.38
C ARG A 568 -19.66 12.63 -9.44
N SER A 569 -19.09 12.29 -10.59
CA SER A 569 -19.81 11.59 -11.66
C SER A 569 -20.22 10.18 -11.20
N ALA A 570 -19.33 9.45 -10.54
CA ALA A 570 -19.64 8.14 -9.96
C ALA A 570 -20.79 8.23 -8.93
N LEU A 571 -20.72 9.21 -8.02
CA LEU A 571 -21.80 9.44 -7.04
C LEU A 571 -23.11 9.88 -7.70
N ALA A 572 -23.06 10.68 -8.77
CA ALA A 572 -24.25 11.14 -9.48
C ALA A 572 -24.96 9.98 -10.19
N LEU A 573 -24.19 9.09 -10.84
CA LEU A 573 -24.72 7.88 -11.45
C LEU A 573 -25.30 6.95 -10.38
N ALA A 574 -24.57 6.73 -9.29
CA ALA A 574 -25.02 5.91 -8.18
C ALA A 574 -26.32 6.44 -7.57
N ALA A 575 -26.48 7.75 -7.41
CA ALA A 575 -27.68 8.35 -6.81
C ALA A 575 -28.86 8.46 -7.79
N GLY A 576 -28.60 8.66 -9.08
CA GLY A 576 -29.61 9.09 -10.04
C GLY A 576 -30.18 8.00 -10.95
N LEU A 577 -29.47 6.88 -11.15
CA LEU A 577 -29.95 5.83 -12.04
C LEU A 577 -31.10 5.01 -11.41
N PRO A 578 -32.14 4.64 -12.18
CA PRO A 578 -33.18 3.75 -11.71
C PRO A 578 -32.66 2.31 -11.61
N ALA A 579 -33.42 1.45 -10.93
CA ALA A 579 -33.18 0.02 -10.98
C ALA A 579 -33.45 -0.54 -12.39
N HIS A 580 -32.67 -1.55 -12.79
CA HIS A 580 -32.82 -2.22 -14.08
C HIS A 580 -34.25 -2.80 -14.23
N PRO A 581 -34.94 -2.59 -15.36
CA PRO A 581 -36.32 -3.01 -15.55
C PRO A 581 -36.58 -4.49 -15.25
N SER A 582 -35.65 -5.39 -15.60
CA SER A 582 -35.80 -6.84 -15.33
C SER A 582 -35.80 -7.21 -13.84
N LEU A 583 -35.36 -6.30 -12.96
CA LEU A 583 -35.41 -6.48 -11.50
C LEU A 583 -36.69 -5.89 -10.90
N ARG A 584 -37.48 -5.12 -11.68
CA ARG A 584 -38.73 -4.51 -11.23
C ARG A 584 -39.92 -5.47 -11.31
N ASP A 585 -39.86 -6.45 -12.22
CA ASP A 585 -40.95 -7.40 -12.46
C ASP A 585 -41.13 -8.47 -11.35
N GLY A 586 -40.37 -8.38 -10.25
CA GLY A 586 -40.51 -9.24 -9.07
C GLY A 586 -41.42 -8.69 -7.97
N GLU A 587 -41.79 -7.40 -8.01
CA GLU A 587 -42.57 -6.75 -6.93
C GLU A 587 -43.93 -6.19 -7.36
N ASP A 588 -44.23 -6.07 -8.66
CA ASP A 588 -45.50 -5.54 -9.19
C ASP A 588 -46.17 -6.45 -10.23
N GLY A 589 -46.12 -7.78 -10.03
CA GLY A 589 -46.70 -8.78 -10.91
C GLY A 589 -47.51 -9.86 -10.17
N GLY A 590 -48.63 -9.49 -9.55
CA GLY A 590 -49.49 -10.50 -8.91
C GLY A 590 -50.73 -9.99 -8.18
N ASN A 591 -51.58 -9.21 -8.85
CA ASN A 591 -53.00 -9.17 -8.50
C ASN A 591 -53.82 -9.64 -9.70
N ASP A 592 -54.65 -10.65 -9.45
CA ASP A 592 -55.65 -11.27 -10.32
C ASP A 592 -55.14 -12.00 -11.57
N GLU A 593 -54.78 -13.28 -11.39
CA GLU A 593 -55.52 -14.37 -12.04
C GLU A 593 -55.30 -15.69 -11.26
N GLY A 594 -56.41 -16.33 -10.91
CA GLY A 594 -56.51 -17.27 -9.79
C GLY A 594 -55.68 -18.55 -9.89
N PHE A 595 -54.86 -18.78 -8.86
CA PHE A 595 -54.45 -20.13 -8.47
C PHE A 595 -55.48 -20.68 -7.47
N ALA A 596 -56.36 -21.55 -7.95
CA ALA A 596 -57.28 -22.29 -7.09
C ALA A 596 -56.49 -23.36 -6.31
N GLU A 597 -56.54 -23.31 -4.98
CA GLU A 597 -56.10 -24.42 -4.12
C GLU A 597 -56.85 -25.70 -4.51
N PRO A 598 -56.16 -26.83 -4.76
CA PRO A 598 -56.85 -28.10 -4.92
C PRO A 598 -57.35 -28.55 -3.55
N GLU A 599 -58.65 -28.85 -3.44
CA GLU A 599 -59.27 -29.42 -2.24
C GLU A 599 -58.56 -30.71 -1.80
N PRO A 600 -58.35 -30.93 -0.49
CA PRO A 600 -57.73 -32.14 0.01
C PRO A 600 -58.72 -33.31 -0.09
N ALA A 601 -58.48 -34.21 -1.05
CA ALA A 601 -59.19 -35.48 -1.13
C ALA A 601 -58.60 -36.50 -0.13
N GLY A 602 -59.35 -36.80 0.93
CA GLY A 602 -59.29 -38.09 1.62
C GLY A 602 -58.28 -38.23 2.77
N PRO A 603 -58.50 -39.22 3.66
CA PRO A 603 -58.14 -39.13 5.08
C PRO A 603 -56.63 -39.27 5.30
N GLY A 604 -56.08 -38.34 6.08
CA GLY A 604 -54.67 -38.31 6.43
C GLY A 604 -54.20 -39.58 7.15
N PRO A 605 -52.96 -40.02 6.93
CA PRO A 605 -52.34 -40.97 7.82
C PRO A 605 -52.13 -40.30 9.18
N ALA A 606 -52.45 -41.05 10.23
CA ALA A 606 -52.33 -40.62 11.61
C ALA A 606 -50.97 -39.96 11.89
N THR A 607 -51.03 -38.83 12.60
CA THR A 607 -49.93 -38.25 13.36
C THR A 607 -49.28 -39.35 14.20
N VAL A 608 -48.09 -39.79 13.80
CA VAL A 608 -47.15 -40.45 14.69
C VAL A 608 -46.38 -39.31 15.37
N GLU A 609 -46.49 -39.25 16.69
CA GLU A 609 -45.71 -38.34 17.53
C GLU A 609 -44.21 -38.49 17.23
N PRO A 610 -43.43 -37.40 17.20
CA PRO A 610 -41.98 -37.51 17.03
C PRO A 610 -41.40 -38.21 18.26
N GLU A 611 -40.61 -39.27 18.05
CA GLU A 611 -39.81 -39.89 19.11
C GLU A 611 -38.85 -38.85 19.72
N PRO A 612 -38.61 -38.87 21.04
CA PRO A 612 -37.72 -37.93 21.69
C PRO A 612 -36.27 -38.18 21.26
N GLU A 613 -35.57 -37.12 20.88
CA GLU A 613 -34.13 -37.14 20.61
C GLU A 613 -33.34 -37.64 21.84
N PRO A 614 -32.24 -38.39 21.67
CA PRO A 614 -31.40 -38.79 22.79
C PRO A 614 -30.68 -37.58 23.39
N GLU A 615 -30.83 -37.42 24.69
CA GLU A 615 -30.21 -36.40 25.54
C GLU A 615 -28.68 -36.49 25.44
N PHE A 616 -28.03 -35.48 24.86
CA PHE A 616 -26.58 -35.37 24.83
C PHE A 616 -26.08 -34.91 26.21
N ALA A 617 -25.46 -35.82 26.95
CA ALA A 617 -24.78 -35.51 28.21
C ALA A 617 -23.34 -35.03 27.95
N GLU A 618 -23.02 -33.82 28.41
CA GLU A 618 -21.63 -33.34 28.50
C GLU A 618 -20.80 -34.23 29.45
N PRO A 619 -19.57 -34.64 29.09
CA PRO A 619 -18.70 -35.34 30.03
C PRO A 619 -18.14 -34.35 31.07
N GLU A 620 -18.23 -34.73 32.35
CA GLU A 620 -17.72 -33.93 33.49
C GLU A 620 -16.22 -33.59 33.38
N PRO A 621 -15.80 -32.37 33.77
CA PRO A 621 -14.39 -31.99 33.80
C PRO A 621 -13.67 -32.61 35.01
N ALA A 622 -12.63 -33.39 34.73
CA ALA A 622 -11.72 -33.89 35.74
C ALA A 622 -10.76 -32.79 36.25
N GLY A 623 -11.09 -32.21 37.41
CA GLY A 623 -10.13 -31.71 38.43
C GLY A 623 -9.28 -30.46 38.10
N PRO A 624 -8.74 -29.78 39.13
CA PRO A 624 -8.44 -28.35 39.03
C PRO A 624 -7.01 -28.08 38.54
N GLY A 625 -6.89 -27.32 37.45
CA GLY A 625 -5.66 -26.66 37.00
C GLY A 625 -5.62 -25.20 37.48
N PRO A 626 -4.47 -24.68 37.95
CA PRO A 626 -4.43 -23.48 38.77
C PRO A 626 -4.36 -22.19 37.93
N THR A 627 -5.19 -21.21 38.28
CA THR A 627 -4.90 -19.79 38.06
C THR A 627 -4.45 -19.17 39.37
N THR A 628 -3.26 -18.57 39.39
CA THR A 628 -2.93 -17.31 40.12
C THR A 628 -1.42 -17.07 40.04
N THR A 629 -0.99 -16.10 39.24
CA THR A 629 0.31 -15.44 39.41
C THR A 629 0.05 -14.05 39.98
N GLY A 630 0.18 -13.93 41.30
CA GLY A 630 0.45 -12.66 41.98
C GLY A 630 1.97 -12.37 41.98
N PRO A 631 2.37 -11.15 42.37
CA PRO A 631 3.70 -10.61 42.08
C PRO A 631 4.80 -11.13 43.05
N ASP A 632 5.97 -11.44 42.51
CA ASP A 632 7.17 -11.83 43.26
C ASP A 632 7.89 -10.60 43.86
N GLU A 633 8.10 -10.64 45.18
CA GLU A 633 9.12 -9.88 45.89
C GLU A 633 10.44 -10.68 45.98
N PRO A 634 11.60 -10.03 46.13
CA PRO A 634 12.90 -10.61 45.80
C PRO A 634 13.54 -11.39 46.96
N VAL A 635 14.11 -12.57 46.67
CA VAL A 635 14.92 -13.34 47.62
C VAL A 635 16.40 -12.97 47.51
N SER A 636 16.96 -12.50 48.61
CA SER A 636 18.40 -12.28 48.84
C SER A 636 19.18 -13.60 48.97
N PRO A 637 20.42 -13.71 48.47
CA PRO A 637 21.28 -14.86 48.75
C PRO A 637 22.19 -14.60 49.98
N GLY A 638 22.06 -15.48 50.97
CA GLY A 638 22.92 -15.56 52.14
C GLY A 638 24.21 -16.36 51.89
N ARG A 639 25.33 -15.71 52.23
CA ARG A 639 26.72 -16.18 52.50
C ARG A 639 27.05 -17.68 52.69
N ARG A 640 28.13 -18.05 51.99
CA ARG A 640 29.43 -18.67 52.40
C ARG A 640 29.46 -19.98 53.21
N ALA A 641 30.22 -20.95 52.70
CA ALA A 641 31.49 -21.39 53.29
C ALA A 641 32.38 -22.13 52.27
N ASP A 642 33.70 -21.94 52.44
CA ASP A 642 34.87 -22.58 51.82
C ASP A 642 35.39 -22.11 50.45
#